data_AF-A0A957DLQ8-F1
#
_entry.id   AF-A0A957DLQ8-F1
#
_cell.length_a   1.000
_cell.length_b   1.000
_cell.length_c   1.000
_cell.angle_alpha   90.00
_cell.angle_beta   90.00
_cell.angle_gamma   90.00
#
_symmetry.space_group_name_H-M   'P 1'
#
loop_
_entity.id
_entity.type
_entity.pdbx_description
1 polymer ?
#
loop_
_entity_poly.entity_id
_entity_poly.type
_entity_poly.pdbx_seq_one_letter_code
_entity_poly.pdbx_strand_id
1 'polypeptide(L)'
;MFRKLSGLGLIILALILLGNTNMSCLAILFFGIGGFLLLSGTSKEIGTVPIQKQSTARSSTKPPTNTYGDVTVTITYTSRESSFVETARKYEKRTGKLCSYVHFQSYWPTYSDMNKAQQDWYFYWRDQVRNNVFPDTSLSYIFLHVYELINHVGVRNVDDGYYQLRRLWLNYRERFPNLDHYLADWITDYLVVNRPALDPLTLYTDRELQPALAQYAPDLVLNAFLQQSKPVGEMPLFLLDAFTDYKIYKSRFYQSGYADTVQTAFRQALEAAEAYLQEKEGKGIFQKFRPQQTQITRRVFQSAIYSGEQDTISIAHIYPYASYTPLRKFLTGVVKHTENLLRQYYGFSGRLQVKDLPRRVAGVIETALLLPTDNGTQAAEFELPDTGTSRTASVAIPAQTIGDDQPAPSRVSVIIPSSGNLKIVSKHYLNEAQKLASRKVKQAKFVPLESPFTSYSHDYQFLNQEQRQWYFYWRDQVRQGQYLATDLAYIFIYAPELVHLVGVDGPDDAYQRLRALWLNYRDQHPKIEPYLLSWMLSLVTAYDCEVSSRDVLLTPEAFNFTVSIAPDVLFAHYVGGDFRELPIPLLEKYVDYAIQRSSFYTSEHEALVQQVLPASIDIVNTYQANNGNGPLFNRQTSAPVIIELKRCWRADQTYLDWPMRLYFEDVPAYSQNQKLRRYLTGIVKYTENKLREEKNFRGRLQVLGLDRVTRTLIDRLIAHNGHVISPPPAVPKIEIDLSQVDRLRAESEEVLSMLQIEEEAIIDDSIPTPEPMAELVNIQPVAEAAIMETGGVETEDVMWAEFARALKSYQVETLAAIIDGSDPEAAIHHIATAQFLMPTMLVDDINELARDILGDILIESADEPRLVDDYYAPMVSQIISQGRSQ
;
A
#
# COMPACT_ATOMS: atom_id res chain seq x y z
N MET A 1 -15.22 -0.67 -68.35
CA MET A 1 -16.44 0.15 -68.54
C MET A 1 -16.77 0.80 -67.19
N PHE A 2 -17.22 2.05 -67.07
CA PHE A 2 -17.34 3.13 -68.07
C PHE A 2 -17.06 4.50 -67.42
N ARG A 3 -16.67 5.48 -68.24
CA ARG A 3 -16.41 6.89 -67.86
C ARG A 3 -17.66 7.58 -67.26
N LYS A 4 -17.46 8.48 -66.28
CA LYS A 4 -17.67 9.95 -66.41
C LYS A 4 -17.63 10.65 -65.04
N LEU A 5 -16.84 11.71 -64.94
CA LEU A 5 -17.26 13.02 -64.39
C LEU A 5 -16.20 14.08 -64.71
N SER A 6 -16.62 15.30 -65.01
CA SER A 6 -15.74 16.39 -65.46
C SER A 6 -16.47 17.73 -65.38
N GLY A 7 -15.78 18.77 -64.90
CA GLY A 7 -16.15 20.16 -65.12
C GLY A 7 -16.93 20.84 -64.00
N LEU A 8 -16.21 21.55 -63.13
CA LEU A 8 -16.69 22.82 -62.58
C LEU A 8 -15.59 23.89 -62.50
N GLY A 9 -14.59 23.82 -63.39
CA GLY A 9 -13.48 24.79 -63.51
C GLY A 9 -13.86 26.13 -64.16
N LEU A 10 -15.13 26.55 -64.05
CA LEU A 10 -15.71 27.68 -64.78
C LEU A 10 -15.85 28.96 -63.94
N ILE A 11 -15.56 28.89 -62.64
CA ILE A 11 -15.74 30.01 -61.69
C ILE A 11 -14.47 30.86 -61.54
N ILE A 12 -13.28 30.26 -61.60
CA ILE A 12 -12.01 30.94 -61.28
C ILE A 12 -11.54 31.87 -62.42
N LEU A 13 -11.95 31.60 -63.67
CA LEU A 13 -11.54 32.39 -64.84
C LEU A 13 -12.08 33.85 -64.83
N ALA A 14 -13.12 34.13 -64.04
CA ALA A 14 -13.76 35.45 -63.98
C ALA A 14 -12.99 36.49 -63.14
N LEU A 15 -12.12 36.06 -62.22
CA LEU A 15 -11.45 36.96 -61.26
C LEU A 15 -10.11 37.55 -61.76
N ILE A 16 -9.64 37.14 -62.95
CA ILE A 16 -8.32 37.51 -63.48
C ILE A 16 -8.36 38.78 -64.36
N LEU A 17 -9.56 39.29 -64.71
CA LEU A 17 -9.76 40.35 -65.72
C LEU A 17 -9.86 41.79 -65.19
N LEU A 18 -9.69 42.04 -63.88
CA LEU A 18 -9.67 43.39 -63.30
C LEU A 18 -8.45 43.57 -62.40
N GLY A 19 -7.35 44.03 -62.98
CA GLY A 19 -6.10 44.31 -62.26
C GLY A 19 -5.89 45.78 -61.95
N ASN A 20 -5.34 46.09 -60.77
CA ASN A 20 -4.52 47.29 -60.62
C ASN A 20 -3.43 47.14 -59.53
N THR A 21 -2.18 47.07 -60.01
CA THR A 21 -0.99 47.75 -59.46
C THR A 21 -0.74 47.79 -57.94
N ASN A 22 -0.01 46.77 -57.44
CA ASN A 22 1.38 46.98 -57.00
C ASN A 22 2.13 45.65 -56.85
N MET A 23 3.30 45.52 -57.48
CA MET A 23 4.19 44.33 -57.41
C MET A 23 5.38 44.63 -56.48
N SER A 24 6.03 43.65 -55.84
CA SER A 24 6.96 42.67 -56.45
C SER A 24 7.47 41.68 -55.37
N CYS A 25 8.15 40.53 -55.57
CA CYS A 25 8.39 39.49 -56.61
C CYS A 25 9.49 38.55 -56.02
N LEU A 26 9.73 37.27 -56.33
CA LEU A 26 9.08 36.10 -56.98
C LEU A 26 9.99 34.85 -56.57
N ALA A 27 9.80 33.55 -56.86
CA ALA A 27 8.85 32.79 -57.68
C ALA A 27 8.76 31.29 -57.26
N ILE A 28 7.56 30.71 -57.36
CA ILE A 28 7.20 29.50 -58.14
C ILE A 28 8.05 28.20 -58.00
N LEU A 29 7.36 27.10 -57.62
CA LEU A 29 7.75 25.70 -57.85
C LEU A 29 7.29 25.20 -59.23
N PHE A 30 8.06 24.36 -59.93
CA PHE A 30 7.53 23.46 -60.96
C PHE A 30 8.31 22.14 -61.11
N PHE A 31 7.59 21.11 -61.57
CA PHE A 31 7.92 19.68 -61.69
C PHE A 31 9.25 19.30 -62.37
N GLY A 32 9.79 18.13 -61.99
CA GLY A 32 10.75 17.34 -62.78
C GLY A 32 10.93 15.91 -62.21
N ILE A 33 10.73 14.87 -63.02
CA ILE A 33 10.81 13.46 -62.60
C ILE A 33 11.96 12.74 -63.36
N GLY A 34 12.81 12.03 -62.62
CA GLY A 34 13.32 10.72 -63.05
C GLY A 34 14.70 10.60 -63.70
N GLY A 35 15.70 10.27 -62.86
CA GLY A 35 16.59 9.12 -63.12
C GLY A 35 17.94 9.32 -63.84
N PHE A 36 18.62 8.16 -63.96
CA PHE A 36 19.84 7.83 -64.71
C PHE A 36 21.26 8.11 -64.13
N LEU A 37 21.99 6.99 -63.94
CA LEU A 37 23.44 6.73 -64.01
C LEU A 37 24.46 7.44 -63.08
N LEU A 38 24.98 6.65 -62.14
CA LEU A 38 26.38 6.16 -62.07
C LEU A 38 27.45 6.86 -62.93
N LEU A 39 28.56 7.28 -62.29
CA LEU A 39 30.00 7.03 -62.59
C LEU A 39 30.85 7.90 -61.62
N SER A 40 31.52 7.33 -60.61
CA SER A 40 32.95 6.93 -60.58
C SER A 40 33.97 8.08 -60.74
N GLY A 41 34.90 8.26 -59.79
CA GLY A 41 36.01 9.22 -59.97
C GLY A 41 36.90 9.54 -58.74
N THR A 42 37.75 8.59 -58.34
CA THR A 42 39.10 8.76 -57.71
C THR A 42 39.47 10.01 -56.89
N SER A 43 39.98 9.79 -55.68
CA SER A 43 40.60 10.76 -54.78
C SER A 43 41.88 11.44 -55.31
N LYS A 44 42.11 12.72 -54.92
CA LYS A 44 43.40 13.17 -54.32
C LYS A 44 43.32 14.54 -53.65
N GLU A 45 43.27 14.52 -52.32
CA GLU A 45 44.25 15.12 -51.40
C GLU A 45 44.93 16.47 -51.76
N ILE A 46 44.70 17.52 -50.94
CA ILE A 46 45.68 18.36 -50.20
C ILE A 46 45.06 19.74 -49.84
N GLY A 47 45.28 20.22 -48.61
CA GLY A 47 45.23 21.65 -48.26
C GLY A 47 44.01 22.15 -47.46
N THR A 48 44.09 22.09 -46.12
CA THR A 48 43.12 22.71 -45.19
C THR A 48 43.82 23.41 -44.04
N VAL A 49 43.45 24.68 -43.75
CA VAL A 49 43.54 25.41 -42.45
C VAL A 49 43.43 26.94 -42.72
N PRO A 50 42.70 27.75 -41.91
CA PRO A 50 41.47 27.46 -41.16
C PRO A 50 40.40 28.59 -41.24
N ILE A 51 39.12 28.31 -40.96
CA ILE A 51 38.18 29.31 -40.38
C ILE A 51 37.36 28.61 -39.27
N GLN A 52 37.06 29.33 -38.19
CA GLN A 52 36.55 28.80 -36.93
C GLN A 52 35.08 28.36 -36.97
N LYS A 53 34.77 27.30 -36.22
CA LYS A 53 33.46 27.09 -35.58
C LYS A 53 33.68 27.11 -34.08
N GLN A 54 32.87 27.87 -33.34
CA GLN A 54 32.78 27.70 -31.89
C GLN A 54 31.90 26.48 -31.60
N SER A 55 32.40 25.61 -30.72
CA SER A 55 31.69 24.44 -30.19
C SER A 55 31.88 24.44 -28.69
N THR A 56 30.78 24.44 -27.93
CA THR A 56 30.77 24.31 -26.47
C THR A 56 30.91 22.85 -26.07
N ALA A 57 32.10 22.28 -26.33
CA ALA A 57 32.46 20.97 -25.81
C ALA A 57 32.57 21.01 -24.28
N ARG A 58 32.11 19.95 -23.59
CA ARG A 58 32.46 19.72 -22.17
C ARG A 58 33.98 19.70 -22.05
N SER A 59 34.51 20.42 -21.05
CA SER A 59 35.95 20.55 -20.86
C SER A 59 36.58 19.23 -20.43
N SER A 60 37.30 18.58 -21.34
CA SER A 60 38.28 17.55 -20.97
C SER A 60 39.48 18.27 -20.33
N THR A 61 39.51 18.34 -19.00
CA THR A 61 40.65 18.86 -18.26
C THR A 61 41.90 18.04 -18.59
N LYS A 62 42.91 18.69 -19.16
CA LYS A 62 44.22 18.05 -19.39
C LYS A 62 44.77 17.58 -18.04
N PRO A 63 45.32 16.35 -17.94
CA PRO A 63 45.88 15.87 -16.69
C PRO A 63 47.09 16.75 -16.27
N PRO A 64 47.26 17.06 -14.97
CA PRO A 64 48.38 17.83 -14.48
C PRO A 64 49.67 17.01 -14.61
N THR A 65 50.43 17.26 -15.68
CA THR A 65 51.70 16.58 -15.95
C THR A 65 52.81 17.23 -15.11
N ASN A 66 52.93 16.82 -13.85
CA ASN A 66 53.99 17.29 -12.95
C ASN A 66 55.30 16.53 -13.23
N THR A 67 56.18 17.11 -14.03
CA THR A 67 57.49 16.54 -14.36
C THR A 67 58.47 16.72 -13.20
N TYR A 68 58.85 15.62 -12.55
CA TYR A 68 60.04 15.53 -11.70
C TYR A 68 61.07 14.64 -12.42
N GLY A 69 62.22 15.23 -12.82
CA GLY A 69 63.43 14.57 -13.34
C GLY A 69 63.24 13.28 -14.16
N ASP A 70 63.14 13.39 -15.48
CA ASP A 70 63.05 12.28 -16.47
C ASP A 70 61.90 11.26 -16.29
N VAL A 71 61.04 11.38 -15.27
CA VAL A 71 59.87 10.50 -15.08
C VAL A 71 58.56 11.28 -15.30
N THR A 72 57.86 10.95 -16.38
CA THR A 72 56.52 11.49 -16.68
C THR A 72 55.43 10.59 -16.12
N VAL A 73 54.76 11.01 -15.04
CA VAL A 73 53.60 10.29 -14.47
C VAL A 73 52.30 10.90 -14.98
N THR A 74 51.56 10.16 -15.81
CA THR A 74 50.26 10.59 -16.33
C THR A 74 49.13 10.06 -15.45
N ILE A 75 48.48 10.94 -14.67
CA ILE A 75 47.30 10.58 -13.87
C ILE A 75 46.04 10.74 -14.74
N THR A 76 45.53 9.64 -15.28
CA THR A 76 44.23 9.59 -15.96
C THR A 76 43.10 9.35 -14.96
N TYR A 77 42.30 10.38 -14.70
CA TYR A 77 41.03 10.25 -13.98
C TYR A 77 40.07 9.39 -14.79
N THR A 78 39.77 8.19 -14.30
CA THR A 78 38.72 7.30 -14.83
C THR A 78 37.42 7.59 -14.10
N SER A 79 36.29 7.68 -14.81
CA SER A 79 34.99 7.89 -14.18
C SER A 79 34.52 6.64 -13.40
N ARG A 80 33.58 6.79 -12.47
CA ARG A 80 33.03 5.67 -11.68
C ARG A 80 32.39 4.61 -12.59
N GLU A 81 31.76 5.07 -13.67
CA GLU A 81 31.08 4.27 -14.68
C GLU A 81 32.09 3.48 -15.53
N SER A 82 33.14 4.14 -16.03
CA SER A 82 34.22 3.48 -16.78
C SER A 82 34.95 2.44 -15.93
N SER A 83 35.28 2.78 -14.68
CA SER A 83 35.93 1.88 -13.71
C SER A 83 35.03 0.68 -13.34
N PHE A 84 33.72 0.91 -13.21
CA PHE A 84 32.74 -0.16 -13.05
C PHE A 84 32.73 -1.09 -14.27
N VAL A 85 32.63 -0.56 -15.50
CA VAL A 85 32.57 -1.38 -16.73
C VAL A 85 33.85 -2.19 -16.94
N GLU A 86 35.03 -1.62 -16.67
CA GLU A 86 36.29 -2.36 -16.63
C GLU A 86 36.25 -3.53 -15.64
N THR A 87 35.76 -3.27 -14.43
CA THR A 87 35.70 -4.26 -13.34
C THR A 87 34.66 -5.36 -13.64
N ALA A 88 33.52 -4.99 -14.22
CA ALA A 88 32.50 -5.90 -14.71
C ALA A 88 33.07 -6.84 -15.80
N ARG A 89 33.80 -6.30 -16.78
CA ARG A 89 34.48 -7.10 -17.83
C ARG A 89 35.52 -8.05 -17.23
N LYS A 90 36.34 -7.59 -16.27
CA LYS A 90 37.31 -8.44 -15.53
C LYS A 90 36.62 -9.59 -14.78
N TYR A 91 35.40 -9.37 -14.26
CA TYR A 91 34.62 -10.39 -13.54
C TYR A 91 33.54 -11.09 -14.39
N GLU A 92 33.44 -10.86 -15.70
CA GLU A 92 32.39 -11.44 -16.55
C GLU A 92 32.26 -12.96 -16.39
N LYS A 93 33.42 -13.63 -16.35
CA LYS A 93 33.57 -15.10 -16.30
C LYS A 93 33.80 -15.64 -14.88
N ARG A 94 33.74 -14.80 -13.84
CA ARG A 94 33.83 -15.24 -12.43
C ARG A 94 32.52 -15.89 -12.01
N THR A 95 32.57 -17.15 -11.59
CA THR A 95 31.46 -17.86 -10.95
C THR A 95 31.68 -17.95 -9.44
N GLY A 96 30.59 -17.99 -8.67
CA GLY A 96 30.62 -18.23 -7.23
C GLY A 96 30.36 -19.69 -6.89
N LYS A 97 30.82 -20.11 -5.71
CA LYS A 97 30.44 -21.40 -5.12
C LYS A 97 29.19 -21.20 -4.26
N LEU A 98 28.40 -22.27 -4.08
CA LEU A 98 27.29 -22.27 -3.12
C LEU A 98 27.76 -21.76 -1.75
N CYS A 99 27.09 -20.73 -1.26
CA CYS A 99 27.36 -20.05 0.00
C CYS A 99 26.05 -19.50 0.58
N SER A 100 26.07 -19.07 1.84
CA SER A 100 24.92 -18.45 2.49
C SER A 100 24.59 -17.09 1.87
N TYR A 101 23.31 -16.75 1.81
CA TYR A 101 22.86 -15.38 1.48
C TYR A 101 23.45 -14.37 2.47
N VAL A 102 23.93 -13.24 1.93
CA VAL A 102 24.36 -12.09 2.71
C VAL A 102 23.60 -10.87 2.19
N HIS A 103 23.01 -10.09 3.09
CA HIS A 103 22.29 -8.88 2.70
C HIS A 103 23.25 -7.80 2.19
N PHE A 104 22.78 -6.98 1.25
CA PHE A 104 23.54 -5.88 0.64
C PHE A 104 22.59 -4.80 0.15
N GLN A 105 22.79 -3.58 0.65
CA GLN A 105 22.04 -2.39 0.28
C GLN A 105 23.04 -1.27 -0.09
N SER A 106 22.84 -0.69 -1.27
CA SER A 106 23.55 0.47 -1.81
C SER A 106 22.70 1.09 -2.92
N TYR A 107 22.73 2.42 -3.04
CA TYR A 107 21.94 3.17 -4.04
C TYR A 107 22.53 3.07 -5.45
N TRP A 108 23.87 3.14 -5.59
CA TRP A 108 24.60 2.83 -6.83
C TRP A 108 25.59 1.70 -6.60
N PRO A 109 25.11 0.45 -6.53
CA PRO A 109 25.94 -0.69 -6.19
C PRO A 109 27.03 -0.91 -7.24
N THR A 110 28.27 -1.00 -6.77
CA THR A 110 29.46 -1.39 -7.51
C THR A 110 30.19 -2.53 -6.81
N TYR A 111 31.17 -3.13 -7.50
CA TYR A 111 31.99 -4.21 -6.93
C TYR A 111 32.81 -3.81 -5.69
N SER A 112 33.18 -2.53 -5.58
CA SER A 112 33.92 -1.96 -4.44
C SER A 112 33.07 -1.79 -3.19
N ASP A 113 31.75 -1.66 -3.33
CA ASP A 113 30.82 -1.42 -2.21
C ASP A 113 30.47 -2.71 -1.45
N MET A 114 30.89 -3.87 -1.97
CA MET A 114 30.61 -5.20 -1.41
C MET A 114 31.83 -5.76 -0.67
N ASN A 115 31.61 -6.23 0.56
CA ASN A 115 32.57 -7.07 1.27
C ASN A 115 32.73 -8.44 0.58
N LYS A 116 33.75 -9.22 0.97
CA LYS A 116 34.06 -10.48 0.28
C LYS A 116 32.93 -11.51 0.32
N ALA A 117 32.20 -11.62 1.44
CA ALA A 117 31.07 -12.56 1.53
C ALA A 117 29.89 -12.10 0.65
N GLN A 118 29.63 -10.79 0.60
CA GLN A 118 28.65 -10.19 -0.32
C GLN A 118 29.03 -10.39 -1.79
N GLN A 119 30.32 -10.29 -2.14
CA GLN A 119 30.82 -10.62 -3.48
C GLN A 119 30.64 -12.10 -3.81
N ASP A 120 31.09 -13.00 -2.93
CA ASP A 120 31.05 -14.44 -3.21
C ASP A 120 29.59 -14.95 -3.31
N TRP A 121 28.64 -14.37 -2.54
CA TRP A 121 27.20 -14.53 -2.78
C TRP A 121 26.77 -13.99 -4.15
N TYR A 122 27.13 -12.74 -4.50
CA TYR A 122 26.77 -12.15 -5.79
C TYR A 122 27.20 -13.02 -6.97
N PHE A 123 28.43 -13.53 -6.98
CA PHE A 123 28.92 -14.37 -8.06
C PHE A 123 28.26 -15.75 -8.11
N TYR A 124 27.73 -16.26 -6.99
CA TYR A 124 26.91 -17.47 -6.97
C TYR A 124 25.49 -17.20 -7.49
N TRP A 125 24.80 -16.20 -6.91
CA TRP A 125 23.45 -15.79 -7.30
C TRP A 125 23.37 -15.40 -8.78
N ARG A 126 24.35 -14.65 -9.29
CA ARG A 126 24.42 -14.26 -10.71
C ARG A 126 24.59 -15.46 -11.63
N ASP A 127 25.34 -16.48 -11.21
CA ASP A 127 25.47 -17.72 -11.96
C ASP A 127 24.16 -18.53 -11.97
N GLN A 128 23.44 -18.59 -10.85
CA GLN A 128 22.09 -19.17 -10.81
C GLN A 128 21.14 -18.44 -11.78
N VAL A 129 21.11 -17.10 -11.75
CA VAL A 129 20.27 -16.28 -12.63
C VAL A 129 20.60 -16.48 -14.11
N ARG A 130 21.88 -16.55 -14.48
CA ARG A 130 22.31 -16.85 -15.85
C ARG A 130 21.91 -18.26 -16.31
N ASN A 131 21.72 -19.19 -15.38
CA ASN A 131 21.14 -20.52 -15.60
C ASN A 131 19.60 -20.58 -15.45
N ASN A 132 18.93 -19.43 -15.32
CA ASN A 132 17.47 -19.27 -15.14
C ASN A 132 16.91 -19.81 -13.81
N VAL A 133 17.72 -19.84 -12.76
CA VAL A 133 17.29 -20.07 -11.37
C VAL A 133 17.32 -18.71 -10.64
N PHE A 134 16.26 -18.35 -9.90
CA PHE A 134 16.08 -17.00 -9.35
C PHE A 134 15.94 -16.97 -7.81
N PRO A 135 17.02 -17.28 -7.03
CA PRO A 135 16.98 -17.29 -5.57
C PRO A 135 16.64 -15.93 -4.98
N ASP A 136 16.14 -15.92 -3.74
CA ASP A 136 15.98 -14.68 -2.97
C ASP A 136 17.31 -13.95 -2.80
N THR A 137 17.25 -12.62 -2.83
CA THR A 137 18.42 -11.74 -2.90
C THR A 137 18.03 -10.32 -2.46
N SER A 138 19.00 -9.41 -2.43
CA SER A 138 18.78 -7.97 -2.17
C SER A 138 18.63 -7.19 -3.48
N LEU A 139 17.80 -6.14 -3.49
CA LEU A 139 17.55 -5.29 -4.67
C LEU A 139 18.83 -4.73 -5.31
N SER A 140 19.82 -4.33 -4.49
CA SER A 140 21.10 -3.81 -4.97
C SER A 140 21.95 -4.84 -5.75
N TYR A 141 21.76 -6.15 -5.54
CA TYR A 141 22.37 -7.17 -6.41
C TYR A 141 21.69 -7.27 -7.77
N ILE A 142 20.38 -7.03 -7.82
CA ILE A 142 19.61 -7.00 -9.07
C ILE A 142 20.07 -5.79 -9.89
N PHE A 143 20.14 -4.60 -9.30
CA PHE A 143 20.68 -3.41 -9.97
C PHE A 143 22.13 -3.58 -10.44
N LEU A 144 23.02 -4.17 -9.61
CA LEU A 144 24.40 -4.45 -10.00
C LEU A 144 24.49 -5.33 -11.27
N HIS A 145 23.66 -6.37 -11.37
CA HIS A 145 23.63 -7.23 -12.56
C HIS A 145 22.94 -6.55 -13.75
N VAL A 146 21.91 -5.74 -13.54
CA VAL A 146 21.32 -4.89 -14.58
C VAL A 146 22.37 -3.93 -15.16
N TYR A 147 23.22 -3.33 -14.31
CA TYR A 147 24.32 -2.48 -14.76
C TYR A 147 25.37 -3.26 -15.60
N GLU A 148 25.61 -4.54 -15.35
CA GLU A 148 26.39 -5.38 -16.29
C GLU A 148 25.73 -5.45 -17.67
N LEU A 149 24.44 -5.80 -17.70
CA LEU A 149 23.69 -6.10 -18.92
C LEU A 149 23.54 -4.86 -19.82
N ILE A 150 23.24 -3.69 -19.26
CA ILE A 150 23.13 -2.43 -20.03
C ILE A 150 24.47 -1.95 -20.58
N ASN A 151 25.60 -2.31 -19.95
CA ASN A 151 26.96 -2.06 -20.45
C ASN A 151 27.52 -3.26 -21.26
N HIS A 152 26.66 -4.18 -21.69
CA HIS A 152 26.96 -5.34 -22.55
C HIS A 152 27.96 -6.36 -21.97
N VAL A 153 28.02 -6.50 -20.64
CA VAL A 153 28.85 -7.51 -19.95
C VAL A 153 28.02 -8.76 -19.68
N GLY A 154 28.52 -9.94 -20.07
CA GLY A 154 27.78 -11.20 -19.96
C GLY A 154 26.62 -11.34 -20.95
N VAL A 155 26.61 -10.51 -22.01
CA VAL A 155 25.57 -10.44 -23.04
C VAL A 155 26.12 -10.94 -24.38
N ARG A 156 25.42 -11.86 -25.04
CA ARG A 156 25.85 -12.42 -26.35
C ARG A 156 25.57 -11.49 -27.52
N ASN A 157 24.42 -10.82 -27.49
CA ASN A 157 23.94 -9.83 -28.45
C ASN A 157 22.78 -9.03 -27.84
N VAL A 158 22.26 -8.03 -28.56
CA VAL A 158 21.20 -7.14 -28.04
C VAL A 158 19.91 -7.90 -27.69
N ASP A 159 19.54 -8.95 -28.43
CA ASP A 159 18.38 -9.80 -28.08
C ASP A 159 18.59 -10.49 -26.73
N ASP A 160 19.74 -11.13 -26.55
CA ASP A 160 20.10 -11.82 -25.32
C ASP A 160 20.13 -10.88 -24.12
N GLY A 161 20.64 -9.65 -24.27
CA GLY A 161 20.60 -8.61 -23.24
C GLY A 161 19.17 -8.20 -22.89
N TYR A 162 18.33 -7.91 -23.89
CA TYR A 162 16.91 -7.62 -23.71
C TYR A 162 16.18 -8.77 -22.98
N TYR A 163 16.37 -10.00 -23.43
CA TYR A 163 15.73 -11.16 -22.79
C TYR A 163 16.29 -11.45 -21.39
N GLN A 164 17.57 -11.18 -21.10
CA GLN A 164 18.11 -11.29 -19.73
C GLN A 164 17.47 -10.26 -18.80
N LEU A 165 17.38 -8.98 -19.22
CA LEU A 165 16.69 -7.92 -18.47
C LEU A 165 15.20 -8.23 -18.26
N ARG A 166 14.49 -8.69 -19.30
CA ARG A 166 13.08 -9.13 -19.22
C ARG A 166 12.89 -10.28 -18.23
N ARG A 167 13.79 -11.28 -18.22
CA ARG A 167 13.73 -12.41 -17.28
C ARG A 167 13.99 -11.98 -15.84
N LEU A 168 14.97 -11.09 -15.60
CA LEU A 168 15.18 -10.48 -14.30
C LEU A 168 13.91 -9.76 -13.81
N TRP A 169 13.31 -8.93 -14.66
CA TRP A 169 12.12 -8.16 -14.30
C TRP A 169 10.97 -9.07 -13.85
N LEU A 170 10.58 -10.03 -14.69
CA LEU A 170 9.43 -10.91 -14.42
C LEU A 170 9.63 -11.80 -13.18
N ASN A 171 10.84 -12.28 -12.90
CA ASN A 171 11.09 -13.18 -11.77
C ASN A 171 11.28 -12.46 -10.43
N TYR A 172 11.47 -11.13 -10.43
CA TYR A 172 11.70 -10.36 -9.20
C TYR A 172 10.64 -9.28 -8.91
N ARG A 173 9.83 -8.82 -9.88
CA ARG A 173 8.88 -7.71 -9.68
C ARG A 173 7.85 -7.91 -8.57
N GLU A 174 7.35 -9.13 -8.35
CA GLU A 174 6.42 -9.41 -7.24
C GLU A 174 7.09 -9.29 -5.86
N ARG A 175 8.40 -9.56 -5.78
CA ARG A 175 9.23 -9.40 -4.57
C ARG A 175 9.72 -7.96 -4.39
N PHE A 176 9.92 -7.23 -5.50
CA PHE A 176 10.44 -5.87 -5.54
C PHE A 176 9.65 -5.00 -6.54
N PRO A 177 8.47 -4.47 -6.16
CA PRO A 177 7.61 -3.69 -7.05
C PRO A 177 8.30 -2.48 -7.69
N ASN A 178 9.26 -1.87 -7.00
CA ASN A 178 10.03 -0.73 -7.51
C ASN A 178 10.80 -1.05 -8.81
N LEU A 179 11.05 -2.33 -9.13
CA LEU A 179 11.59 -2.74 -10.42
C LEU A 179 10.70 -2.35 -11.60
N ASP A 180 9.37 -2.23 -11.41
CA ASP A 180 8.44 -1.85 -12.48
C ASP A 180 8.66 -0.41 -12.99
N HIS A 181 9.25 0.47 -12.18
CA HIS A 181 9.68 1.80 -12.60
C HIS A 181 11.02 1.73 -13.36
N TYR A 182 12.08 1.27 -12.70
CA TYR A 182 13.43 1.29 -13.26
C TYR A 182 13.61 0.40 -14.50
N LEU A 183 13.05 -0.82 -14.51
CA LEU A 183 13.23 -1.74 -15.64
C LEU A 183 12.32 -1.41 -16.82
N ALA A 184 11.16 -0.79 -16.62
CA ALA A 184 10.38 -0.23 -17.73
C ALA A 184 11.24 0.76 -18.53
N ASP A 185 11.92 1.66 -17.83
CA ASP A 185 12.70 2.70 -18.47
C ASP A 185 14.03 2.20 -19.01
N TRP A 186 14.85 1.52 -18.20
CA TRP A 186 16.14 1.02 -18.67
C TRP A 186 16.01 -0.02 -19.79
N ILE A 187 14.94 -0.82 -19.86
CA ILE A 187 14.73 -1.74 -21.00
C ILE A 187 14.26 -0.99 -22.24
N THR A 188 13.45 0.06 -22.10
CA THR A 188 13.12 0.95 -23.22
C THR A 188 14.39 1.60 -23.77
N ASP A 189 15.21 2.20 -22.90
CA ASP A 189 16.47 2.86 -23.25
C ASP A 189 17.44 1.88 -23.92
N TYR A 190 17.58 0.67 -23.39
CA TYR A 190 18.41 -0.39 -23.97
C TYR A 190 18.01 -0.75 -25.39
N LEU A 191 16.71 -0.78 -25.70
CA LEU A 191 16.22 -0.99 -27.06
C LEU A 191 16.49 0.22 -27.96
N VAL A 192 16.25 1.45 -27.51
CA VAL A 192 16.47 2.67 -28.31
C VAL A 192 17.94 2.85 -28.68
N VAL A 193 18.83 2.76 -27.69
CA VAL A 193 20.29 2.92 -27.85
C VAL A 193 20.86 1.89 -28.82
N ASN A 194 20.48 0.62 -28.66
CA ASN A 194 21.09 -0.49 -29.39
C ASN A 194 20.35 -0.90 -30.67
N ARG A 195 19.10 -0.45 -30.86
CA ARG A 195 18.28 -0.71 -32.04
C ARG A 195 17.48 0.54 -32.45
N PRO A 196 18.14 1.59 -32.97
CA PRO A 196 17.46 2.78 -33.50
C PRO A 196 16.54 2.52 -34.73
N ALA A 197 16.49 1.27 -35.24
CA ALA A 197 15.57 0.83 -36.29
C ALA A 197 14.39 0.00 -35.77
N LEU A 198 14.30 -0.26 -34.46
CA LEU A 198 13.15 -0.89 -33.79
C LEU A 198 12.24 0.22 -33.24
N ASP A 199 10.92 0.02 -33.25
CA ASP A 199 10.00 0.96 -32.59
C ASP A 199 10.25 0.95 -31.07
N PRO A 200 10.55 2.09 -30.43
CA PRO A 200 10.72 2.19 -28.98
C PRO A 200 9.52 1.66 -28.18
N LEU A 201 8.32 1.70 -28.77
CA LEU A 201 7.08 1.19 -28.18
C LEU A 201 6.98 -0.35 -28.18
N THR A 202 7.94 -1.07 -28.75
CA THR A 202 7.96 -2.55 -28.79
C THR A 202 7.79 -3.18 -27.40
N LEU A 203 8.47 -2.66 -26.37
CA LEU A 203 8.34 -3.14 -24.99
C LEU A 203 6.89 -3.04 -24.47
N TYR A 204 6.18 -1.99 -24.85
CA TYR A 204 4.81 -1.69 -24.45
C TYR A 204 3.77 -2.57 -25.19
N THR A 205 4.22 -3.44 -26.10
CA THR A 205 3.41 -4.51 -26.72
C THR A 205 3.48 -5.84 -25.97
N ASP A 206 4.38 -5.96 -24.97
CA ASP A 206 4.62 -7.21 -24.24
C ASP A 206 3.46 -7.55 -23.28
N ARG A 207 2.79 -8.68 -23.52
CA ARG A 207 1.56 -9.07 -22.79
C ARG A 207 1.76 -9.33 -21.29
N GLU A 208 2.96 -9.76 -20.88
CA GLU A 208 3.24 -10.10 -19.48
C GLU A 208 3.62 -8.85 -18.68
N LEU A 209 4.19 -7.84 -19.34
CA LEU A 209 4.61 -6.57 -18.74
C LEU A 209 3.58 -5.45 -18.90
N GLN A 210 2.66 -5.55 -19.86
CA GLN A 210 1.63 -4.54 -20.13
C GLN A 210 0.82 -4.09 -18.89
N PRO A 211 0.42 -4.95 -17.94
CA PRO A 211 -0.26 -4.50 -16.72
C PRO A 211 0.62 -3.60 -15.84
N ALA A 212 1.92 -3.89 -15.74
CA ALA A 212 2.89 -3.06 -15.01
C ALA A 212 3.14 -1.74 -15.72
N LEU A 213 3.42 -1.82 -17.03
CA LEU A 213 3.65 -0.66 -17.90
C LEU A 213 2.43 0.26 -17.99
N ALA A 214 1.20 -0.26 -17.84
CA ALA A 214 -0.01 0.55 -17.81
C ALA A 214 -0.25 1.23 -16.45
N GLN A 215 0.31 0.71 -15.36
CA GLN A 215 0.30 1.37 -14.05
C GLN A 215 1.35 2.48 -13.99
N TYR A 216 2.53 2.27 -14.59
CA TYR A 216 3.62 3.26 -14.60
C TYR A 216 3.49 4.31 -15.72
N ALA A 217 3.35 3.88 -16.97
CA ALA A 217 3.36 4.74 -18.16
C ALA A 217 2.18 4.46 -19.11
N PRO A 218 0.92 4.68 -18.66
CA PRO A 218 -0.29 4.34 -19.41
C PRO A 218 -0.35 4.94 -20.82
N ASP A 219 0.14 6.17 -21.02
CA ASP A 219 0.12 6.84 -22.33
C ASP A 219 1.04 6.15 -23.36
N LEU A 220 2.15 5.53 -22.93
CA LEU A 220 3.02 4.75 -23.81
C LEU A 220 2.36 3.41 -24.19
N VAL A 221 1.70 2.73 -23.25
CA VAL A 221 0.90 1.52 -23.54
C VAL A 221 -0.28 1.83 -24.46
N LEU A 222 -0.95 2.96 -24.26
CA LEU A 222 -2.03 3.40 -25.15
C LEU A 222 -1.52 3.74 -26.55
N ASN A 223 -0.38 4.41 -26.68
CA ASN A 223 0.22 4.70 -28.00
C ASN A 223 0.55 3.39 -28.74
N ALA A 224 1.19 2.44 -28.05
CA ALA A 224 1.50 1.11 -28.56
C ALA A 224 0.26 0.29 -28.94
N PHE A 225 -0.85 0.45 -28.21
CA PHE A 225 -2.14 -0.16 -28.53
C PHE A 225 -2.80 0.48 -29.77
N LEU A 226 -2.79 1.80 -29.87
CA LEU A 226 -3.38 2.54 -31.00
C LEU A 226 -2.60 2.33 -32.31
N GLN A 227 -1.27 2.22 -32.27
CA GLN A 227 -0.44 1.86 -33.43
C GLN A 227 -0.84 0.51 -34.04
N GLN A 228 -1.25 -0.46 -33.22
CA GLN A 228 -1.72 -1.78 -33.68
C GLN A 228 -3.06 -1.71 -34.44
N SER A 229 -3.67 -0.52 -34.57
CA SER A 229 -4.91 -0.29 -35.31
C SER A 229 -6.11 -1.12 -34.82
N LYS A 230 -6.09 -1.48 -33.53
CA LYS A 230 -7.14 -2.28 -32.88
C LYS A 230 -8.40 -1.46 -32.59
N PRO A 231 -9.60 -2.07 -32.62
CA PRO A 231 -10.83 -1.44 -32.13
C PRO A 231 -10.70 -1.01 -30.66
N VAL A 232 -11.30 0.13 -30.28
CA VAL A 232 -11.23 0.65 -28.91
C VAL A 232 -11.87 -0.29 -27.87
N GLY A 233 -12.84 -1.13 -28.27
CA GLY A 233 -13.39 -2.18 -27.40
C GLY A 233 -12.44 -3.34 -27.08
N GLU A 234 -11.34 -3.49 -27.84
CA GLU A 234 -10.28 -4.44 -27.47
C GLU A 234 -9.33 -3.93 -26.39
N MET A 235 -9.51 -2.67 -25.93
CA MET A 235 -8.66 -2.07 -24.90
C MET A 235 -8.68 -2.90 -23.61
N PRO A 236 -7.52 -3.38 -23.12
CA PRO A 236 -7.49 -4.21 -21.91
C PRO A 236 -8.01 -3.48 -20.67
N LEU A 237 -8.62 -4.23 -19.76
CA LEU A 237 -9.28 -3.66 -18.58
C LEU A 237 -8.32 -2.89 -17.66
N PHE A 238 -7.05 -3.32 -17.56
CA PHE A 238 -6.00 -2.60 -16.82
C PHE A 238 -5.69 -1.23 -17.43
N LEU A 239 -5.76 -1.11 -18.76
CA LEU A 239 -5.52 0.15 -19.45
C LEU A 239 -6.72 1.10 -19.29
N LEU A 240 -7.95 0.57 -19.34
CA LEU A 240 -9.17 1.33 -19.06
C LEU A 240 -9.23 1.86 -17.60
N ASP A 241 -8.77 1.09 -16.62
CA ASP A 241 -8.70 1.54 -15.22
C ASP A 241 -7.68 2.68 -15.02
N ALA A 242 -6.57 2.69 -15.77
CA ALA A 242 -5.60 3.79 -15.75
C ALA A 242 -6.19 5.11 -16.29
N PHE A 243 -6.98 5.05 -17.38
CA PHE A 243 -7.64 6.23 -17.97
C PHE A 243 -8.96 6.63 -17.31
N THR A 244 -9.27 6.14 -16.11
CA THR A 244 -10.51 6.50 -15.38
C THR A 244 -10.26 6.90 -13.92
N ASP A 245 -11.19 7.71 -13.38
CA ASP A 245 -11.25 8.14 -11.97
C ASP A 245 -12.01 7.14 -11.09
N TYR A 246 -12.35 5.96 -11.63
CA TYR A 246 -13.15 4.95 -10.95
C TYR A 246 -12.43 3.61 -11.01
N LYS A 247 -11.97 3.14 -9.85
CA LYS A 247 -11.18 1.92 -9.74
C LYS A 247 -12.06 0.68 -9.87
N ILE A 248 -12.08 0.13 -11.08
CA ILE A 248 -12.92 -0.98 -11.53
C ILE A 248 -12.64 -2.22 -10.69
N TYR A 249 -11.36 -2.53 -10.46
CA TYR A 249 -10.93 -3.67 -9.64
C TYR A 249 -11.32 -3.54 -8.15
N LYS A 250 -11.62 -2.32 -7.69
CA LYS A 250 -12.15 -2.03 -6.34
C LYS A 250 -13.69 -1.92 -6.32
N SER A 251 -14.37 -2.17 -7.44
CA SER A 251 -15.83 -2.20 -7.50
C SER A 251 -16.39 -3.42 -6.79
N ARG A 252 -17.30 -3.21 -5.84
CA ARG A 252 -18.07 -4.29 -5.20
C ARG A 252 -18.82 -5.16 -6.21
N PHE A 253 -19.20 -4.63 -7.39
CA PHE A 253 -19.85 -5.42 -8.43
C PHE A 253 -18.87 -6.35 -9.13
N TYR A 254 -17.70 -5.82 -9.55
CA TYR A 254 -16.62 -6.60 -10.16
C TYR A 254 -16.15 -7.74 -9.23
N GLN A 255 -15.96 -7.43 -7.94
CA GLN A 255 -15.56 -8.37 -6.91
C GLN A 255 -16.63 -9.41 -6.54
N SER A 256 -17.90 -9.21 -6.92
CA SER A 256 -19.00 -10.16 -6.63
C SER A 256 -19.14 -11.27 -7.70
N GLY A 257 -18.06 -11.60 -8.41
CA GLY A 257 -18.04 -12.67 -9.42
C GLY A 257 -18.49 -12.28 -10.83
N TYR A 258 -18.81 -11.01 -11.09
CA TYR A 258 -19.28 -10.53 -12.40
C TYR A 258 -18.16 -10.08 -13.36
N ALA A 259 -16.90 -10.43 -13.09
CA ALA A 259 -15.71 -9.89 -13.77
C ALA A 259 -15.76 -10.05 -15.31
N ASP A 260 -16.06 -11.24 -15.82
CA ASP A 260 -16.13 -11.52 -17.27
C ASP A 260 -17.26 -10.74 -17.95
N THR A 261 -18.42 -10.65 -17.29
CA THR A 261 -19.58 -9.89 -17.75
C THR A 261 -19.28 -8.41 -17.83
N VAL A 262 -18.58 -7.87 -16.82
CA VAL A 262 -18.10 -6.48 -16.79
C VAL A 262 -17.13 -6.21 -17.94
N GLN A 263 -16.19 -7.11 -18.21
CA GLN A 263 -15.23 -6.96 -19.31
C GLN A 263 -15.91 -7.00 -20.69
N THR A 264 -16.89 -7.89 -20.89
CA THR A 264 -17.68 -7.98 -22.13
C THR A 264 -18.53 -6.73 -22.35
N ALA A 265 -19.18 -6.24 -21.30
CA ALA A 265 -20.02 -5.06 -21.37
C ALA A 265 -19.23 -3.77 -21.62
N PHE A 266 -18.05 -3.59 -21.00
CA PHE A 266 -17.21 -2.41 -21.28
C PHE A 266 -16.69 -2.40 -22.72
N ARG A 267 -16.33 -3.56 -23.29
CA ARG A 267 -16.02 -3.70 -24.73
C ARG A 267 -17.16 -3.18 -25.60
N GLN A 268 -18.38 -3.71 -25.39
CA GLN A 268 -19.57 -3.33 -26.15
C GLN A 268 -19.90 -1.82 -25.98
N ALA A 269 -19.80 -1.29 -24.76
CA ALA A 269 -20.07 0.12 -24.48
C ALA A 269 -19.02 1.06 -25.11
N LEU A 270 -17.74 0.67 -25.14
CA LEU A 270 -16.69 1.42 -25.82
C LEU A 270 -16.86 1.38 -27.34
N GLU A 271 -17.17 0.22 -27.94
CA GLU A 271 -17.48 0.08 -29.37
C GLU A 271 -18.69 0.93 -29.78
N ALA A 272 -19.75 0.91 -28.97
CA ALA A 272 -20.96 1.71 -29.17
C ALA A 272 -20.71 3.22 -29.09
N ALA A 273 -19.93 3.66 -28.09
CA ALA A 273 -19.53 5.05 -27.94
C ALA A 273 -18.59 5.53 -29.06
N GLU A 274 -17.62 4.70 -29.46
CA GLU A 274 -16.69 4.95 -30.56
C GLU A 274 -17.46 5.10 -31.89
N ALA A 275 -18.32 4.15 -32.23
CA ALA A 275 -19.11 4.16 -33.45
C ALA A 275 -20.04 5.39 -33.53
N TYR A 276 -20.71 5.77 -32.44
CA TYR A 276 -21.55 6.96 -32.41
C TYR A 276 -20.77 8.26 -32.66
N LEU A 277 -19.58 8.41 -32.07
CA LEU A 277 -18.75 9.61 -32.27
C LEU A 277 -18.18 9.65 -33.70
N GLN A 278 -17.77 8.52 -34.26
CA GLN A 278 -17.37 8.42 -35.66
C GLN A 278 -18.53 8.80 -36.60
N GLU A 279 -19.74 8.31 -36.36
CA GLU A 279 -20.91 8.57 -37.21
C GLU A 279 -21.41 10.01 -37.14
N LYS A 280 -21.41 10.64 -35.95
CA LYS A 280 -22.00 11.98 -35.75
C LYS A 280 -20.99 13.14 -35.81
N GLU A 281 -19.72 12.90 -35.50
CA GLU A 281 -18.68 13.93 -35.40
C GLU A 281 -17.48 13.67 -36.30
N GLY A 282 -17.46 12.55 -37.05
CA GLY A 282 -16.35 12.16 -37.92
C GLY A 282 -15.06 11.82 -37.18
N LYS A 283 -15.13 11.56 -35.87
CA LYS A 283 -13.98 11.39 -34.98
C LYS A 283 -14.22 10.29 -33.95
N GLY A 284 -13.26 9.40 -33.79
CA GLY A 284 -13.20 8.46 -32.66
C GLY A 284 -12.98 9.13 -31.30
N ILE A 285 -13.14 8.38 -30.20
CA ILE A 285 -12.97 8.85 -28.81
C ILE A 285 -11.64 9.58 -28.63
N PHE A 286 -10.52 8.92 -28.95
CA PHE A 286 -9.18 9.50 -28.84
C PHE A 286 -8.88 10.59 -29.90
N GLN A 287 -9.66 10.68 -30.98
CA GLN A 287 -9.55 11.76 -31.96
C GLN A 287 -10.33 13.02 -31.54
N LYS A 288 -11.42 12.82 -30.80
CA LYS A 288 -12.26 13.88 -30.22
C LYS A 288 -11.59 14.51 -29.01
N PHE A 289 -11.16 13.69 -28.05
CA PHE A 289 -10.54 14.13 -26.79
C PHE A 289 -9.01 14.18 -26.89
N ARG A 290 -8.46 14.61 -28.04
CA ARG A 290 -7.02 14.67 -28.29
C ARG A 290 -6.39 15.89 -27.58
N PRO A 291 -5.48 15.71 -26.61
CA PRO A 291 -4.69 16.80 -26.04
C PRO A 291 -3.61 17.29 -27.04
N GLN A 292 -2.83 18.29 -26.64
CA GLN A 292 -1.62 18.66 -27.37
C GLN A 292 -0.63 17.49 -27.39
N GLN A 293 0.08 17.29 -28.51
CA GLN A 293 1.09 16.24 -28.61
C GLN A 293 2.37 16.67 -27.89
N THR A 294 2.98 15.77 -27.14
CA THR A 294 4.25 15.96 -26.44
C THR A 294 5.26 14.91 -26.88
N GLN A 295 6.56 15.22 -26.77
CA GLN A 295 7.64 14.29 -27.07
C GLN A 295 8.29 13.87 -25.75
N ILE A 296 8.38 12.56 -25.48
CA ILE A 296 9.11 12.06 -24.30
C ILE A 296 10.59 11.99 -24.67
N THR A 297 11.38 12.87 -24.08
CA THR A 297 12.85 12.86 -24.10
C THR A 297 13.38 12.72 -22.69
N ARG A 298 14.42 11.91 -22.49
CA ARG A 298 15.11 11.76 -21.19
C ARG A 298 16.59 11.47 -21.34
N ARG A 299 17.31 11.50 -20.22
CA ARG A 299 18.70 11.04 -20.13
C ARG A 299 18.76 9.51 -20.30
N VAL A 300 19.73 9.03 -21.06
CA VAL A 300 19.94 7.60 -21.32
C VAL A 300 20.34 6.89 -20.02
N PHE A 301 19.61 5.83 -19.67
CA PHE A 301 19.80 5.04 -18.44
C PHE A 301 19.82 5.92 -17.18
N GLN A 302 18.86 6.84 -17.06
CA GLN A 302 18.72 7.75 -15.91
C GLN A 302 18.79 6.98 -14.58
N SER A 303 19.62 7.47 -13.66
CA SER A 303 19.91 6.85 -12.35
C SER A 303 20.61 5.47 -12.35
N ALA A 304 21.10 4.97 -13.50
CA ALA A 304 21.94 3.77 -13.58
C ALA A 304 23.42 4.05 -13.87
N ILE A 305 24.30 3.10 -13.55
CA ILE A 305 25.73 3.18 -13.87
C ILE A 305 25.94 2.77 -15.33
N TYR A 306 26.13 3.76 -16.23
CA TYR A 306 26.31 3.55 -17.66
C TYR A 306 27.43 4.42 -18.23
N SER A 307 28.27 3.86 -19.11
CA SER A 307 29.50 4.50 -19.60
C SER A 307 29.48 4.77 -21.13
N GLY A 308 28.30 4.92 -21.74
CA GLY A 308 28.16 5.20 -23.18
C GLY A 308 28.15 6.69 -23.55
N GLU A 309 28.30 6.99 -24.84
CA GLU A 309 28.48 8.35 -25.38
C GLU A 309 27.19 9.15 -25.62
N GLN A 310 26.01 8.52 -25.49
CA GLN A 310 24.71 9.19 -25.69
C GLN A 310 24.20 9.76 -24.37
N ASP A 311 24.12 11.09 -24.23
CA ASP A 311 23.52 11.75 -23.07
C ASP A 311 21.98 11.56 -23.04
N THR A 312 21.28 11.77 -24.17
CA THR A 312 19.79 11.82 -24.21
C THR A 312 19.18 11.06 -25.39
N ILE A 313 17.95 10.55 -25.19
CA ILE A 313 17.14 9.86 -26.22
C ILE A 313 15.70 10.39 -26.26
N SER A 314 15.05 10.19 -27.40
CA SER A 314 13.61 10.40 -27.63
C SER A 314 12.92 9.05 -27.68
N ILE A 315 11.92 8.82 -26.82
CA ILE A 315 11.16 7.56 -26.78
C ILE A 315 10.03 7.59 -27.81
N ALA A 316 9.06 8.49 -27.66
CA ALA A 316 7.91 8.58 -28.55
C ALA A 316 7.30 9.99 -28.52
N HIS A 317 6.55 10.32 -29.58
CA HIS A 317 5.59 11.41 -29.52
C HIS A 317 4.26 10.84 -29.03
N ILE A 318 3.83 11.24 -27.83
CA ILE A 318 2.59 10.80 -27.20
C ILE A 318 1.54 11.91 -27.20
N TYR A 319 0.32 11.54 -26.86
CA TYR A 319 -0.72 12.44 -26.38
C TYR A 319 -0.93 12.10 -24.89
N PRO A 320 -0.77 13.05 -23.95
CA PRO A 320 -0.88 12.77 -22.51
C PRO A 320 -2.35 12.60 -22.09
N TYR A 321 -2.98 11.50 -22.46
CA TYR A 321 -4.36 11.19 -22.14
C TYR A 321 -4.53 10.85 -20.64
N ALA A 322 -3.47 10.41 -19.94
CA ALA A 322 -3.53 10.00 -18.54
C ALA A 322 -3.65 11.17 -17.55
N SER A 323 -3.27 12.38 -17.97
CA SER A 323 -3.58 13.63 -17.25
C SER A 323 -4.75 14.42 -17.88
N TYR A 324 -5.15 14.10 -19.11
CA TYR A 324 -6.19 14.84 -19.84
C TYR A 324 -7.61 14.60 -19.31
N THR A 325 -7.97 15.38 -18.28
CA THR A 325 -9.25 15.37 -17.56
C THR A 325 -10.52 15.21 -18.44
N PRO A 326 -10.67 15.85 -19.62
CA PRO A 326 -11.86 15.68 -20.45
C PRO A 326 -12.08 14.26 -20.96
N LEU A 327 -11.02 13.53 -21.34
CA LEU A 327 -11.14 12.11 -21.69
C LEU A 327 -11.46 11.28 -20.44
N ARG A 328 -10.73 11.49 -19.34
CA ARG A 328 -10.87 10.69 -18.11
C ARG A 328 -12.27 10.78 -17.54
N LYS A 329 -12.88 11.98 -17.54
CA LYS A 329 -14.29 12.19 -17.20
C LYS A 329 -15.25 11.44 -18.14
N PHE A 330 -15.02 11.50 -19.46
CA PHE A 330 -15.85 10.79 -20.44
C PHE A 330 -15.79 9.26 -20.27
N LEU A 331 -14.60 8.67 -20.21
CA LEU A 331 -14.41 7.23 -20.01
C LEU A 331 -14.95 6.79 -18.65
N THR A 332 -14.75 7.57 -17.59
CA THR A 332 -15.35 7.33 -16.27
C THR A 332 -16.88 7.36 -16.33
N GLY A 333 -17.45 8.23 -17.16
CA GLY A 333 -18.87 8.27 -17.46
C GLY A 333 -19.37 6.99 -18.12
N VAL A 334 -18.70 6.54 -19.19
CA VAL A 334 -18.99 5.28 -19.91
C VAL A 334 -18.94 4.08 -18.97
N VAL A 335 -17.85 3.95 -18.20
CA VAL A 335 -17.64 2.85 -17.23
C VAL A 335 -18.71 2.84 -16.14
N LYS A 336 -18.95 3.98 -15.47
CA LYS A 336 -19.98 4.06 -14.41
C LYS A 336 -21.40 3.81 -14.93
N HIS A 337 -21.71 4.24 -16.16
CA HIS A 337 -23.01 4.01 -16.79
C HIS A 337 -23.21 2.54 -17.16
N THR A 338 -22.22 1.93 -17.81
CA THR A 338 -22.25 0.49 -18.16
C THR A 338 -22.38 -0.39 -16.92
N GLU A 339 -21.60 -0.11 -15.87
CA GLU A 339 -21.71 -0.88 -14.61
C GLU A 339 -23.07 -0.65 -13.94
N ASN A 340 -23.67 0.55 -14.04
CA ASN A 340 -25.03 0.79 -13.54
C ASN A 340 -26.10 -0.05 -14.26
N LEU A 341 -25.98 -0.25 -15.58
CA LEU A 341 -26.89 -1.07 -16.37
C LEU A 341 -26.77 -2.55 -15.99
N LEU A 342 -25.55 -3.05 -15.82
CA LEU A 342 -25.33 -4.40 -15.28
C LEU A 342 -25.89 -4.54 -13.86
N ARG A 343 -25.64 -3.56 -12.97
CA ARG A 343 -26.22 -3.53 -11.62
C ARG A 343 -27.75 -3.41 -11.62
N GLN A 344 -28.37 -2.94 -12.69
CA GLN A 344 -29.82 -2.96 -12.86
C GLN A 344 -30.29 -4.36 -13.24
N TYR A 345 -29.71 -4.94 -14.29
CA TYR A 345 -30.08 -6.26 -14.79
C TYR A 345 -29.89 -7.37 -13.75
N TYR A 346 -28.75 -7.40 -13.04
CA TYR A 346 -28.46 -8.39 -12.00
C TYR A 346 -29.04 -8.02 -10.61
N GLY A 347 -29.94 -7.03 -10.52
CA GLY A 347 -30.57 -6.61 -9.25
C GLY A 347 -29.61 -6.08 -8.17
N PHE A 348 -28.35 -5.81 -8.53
CA PHE A 348 -27.32 -5.35 -7.61
C PHE A 348 -27.63 -3.96 -7.06
N SER A 349 -27.34 -3.73 -5.78
CA SER A 349 -27.88 -2.57 -5.06
C SER A 349 -26.85 -1.45 -4.84
N GLY A 350 -27.32 -0.21 -5.00
CA GLY A 350 -26.48 1.00 -5.08
C GLY A 350 -26.08 1.33 -6.52
N ARG A 351 -26.30 2.58 -6.94
CA ARG A 351 -25.93 3.09 -8.26
C ARG A 351 -24.75 4.06 -8.16
N LEU A 352 -23.90 4.06 -9.16
CA LEU A 352 -22.77 4.98 -9.31
C LEU A 352 -23.28 6.32 -9.85
N GLN A 353 -22.77 7.45 -9.33
CA GLN A 353 -23.15 8.76 -9.86
C GLN A 353 -22.42 9.03 -11.19
N VAL A 354 -23.19 9.08 -12.28
CA VAL A 354 -22.73 9.50 -13.62
C VAL A 354 -23.04 11.00 -13.76
N LYS A 355 -22.02 11.82 -14.04
CA LYS A 355 -22.18 13.27 -14.29
C LYS A 355 -21.81 13.63 -15.74
N ASP A 356 -20.65 13.17 -16.19
CA ASP A 356 -19.97 13.68 -17.40
C ASP A 356 -20.24 12.86 -18.68
N LEU A 357 -21.29 12.03 -18.73
CA LEU A 357 -21.66 11.25 -19.92
C LEU A 357 -22.81 11.93 -20.70
N PRO A 358 -22.63 12.29 -21.99
CA PRO A 358 -23.71 12.87 -22.79
C PRO A 358 -24.87 11.88 -22.99
N ARG A 359 -26.12 12.33 -22.75
CA ARG A 359 -27.34 11.48 -22.84
C ARG A 359 -27.48 10.70 -24.15
N ARG A 360 -26.98 11.24 -25.28
CA ARG A 360 -26.98 10.53 -26.57
C ARG A 360 -26.05 9.32 -26.57
N VAL A 361 -24.87 9.43 -25.98
CA VAL A 361 -23.90 8.33 -25.84
C VAL A 361 -24.43 7.29 -24.84
N ALA A 362 -25.03 7.73 -23.73
CA ALA A 362 -25.70 6.86 -22.76
C ALA A 362 -26.78 5.97 -23.41
N GLY A 363 -27.68 6.56 -24.21
CA GLY A 363 -28.73 5.81 -24.92
C GLY A 363 -28.23 4.86 -26.00
N VAL A 364 -27.07 5.14 -26.63
CA VAL A 364 -26.43 4.21 -27.57
C VAL A 364 -25.77 3.04 -26.83
N ILE A 365 -25.14 3.29 -25.68
CA ILE A 365 -24.62 2.22 -24.79
C ILE A 365 -25.77 1.33 -24.29
N GLU A 366 -26.89 1.92 -23.85
CA GLU A 366 -28.11 1.20 -23.46
C GLU A 366 -28.63 0.31 -24.59
N THR A 367 -28.67 0.84 -25.82
CA THR A 367 -29.11 0.09 -27.01
C THR A 367 -28.16 -1.05 -27.37
N ALA A 368 -26.85 -0.82 -27.29
CA ALA A 368 -25.83 -1.77 -27.73
C ALA A 368 -25.61 -2.94 -26.74
N LEU A 369 -25.87 -2.74 -25.45
CA LEU A 369 -25.74 -3.78 -24.44
C LEU A 369 -26.87 -4.84 -24.51
N LEU A 370 -27.97 -4.55 -25.22
CA LEU A 370 -29.11 -5.45 -25.46
C LEU A 370 -29.58 -6.28 -24.24
N LEU A 371 -29.49 -5.68 -23.05
CA LEU A 371 -30.16 -6.18 -21.85
C LEU A 371 -31.67 -6.11 -22.13
N PRO A 372 -32.42 -7.23 -22.08
CA PRO A 372 -33.82 -7.26 -22.52
C PRO A 372 -34.64 -6.22 -21.75
N THR A 373 -35.19 -5.26 -22.48
CA THR A 373 -35.82 -4.07 -21.91
C THR A 373 -37.19 -4.36 -21.31
N ASP A 374 -37.52 -3.64 -20.24
CA ASP A 374 -38.70 -3.87 -19.40
C ASP A 374 -40.01 -4.01 -20.19
N ASN A 375 -40.75 -5.10 -19.94
CA ASN A 375 -42.19 -5.10 -19.63
C ASN A 375 -42.71 -6.53 -19.44
N GLY A 376 -42.74 -7.03 -18.19
CA GLY A 376 -43.34 -8.33 -17.89
C GLY A 376 -43.22 -8.73 -16.43
N THR A 377 -44.36 -8.82 -15.73
CA THR A 377 -44.40 -9.49 -14.42
C THR A 377 -44.42 -11.00 -14.66
N GLN A 378 -43.25 -11.61 -14.76
CA GLN A 378 -43.09 -13.05 -14.61
C GLN A 378 -42.30 -13.33 -13.34
N ALA A 379 -43.03 -13.68 -12.28
CA ALA A 379 -42.47 -14.60 -11.32
C ALA A 379 -42.13 -15.89 -12.07
N ALA A 380 -40.94 -16.44 -11.85
CA ALA A 380 -40.63 -17.78 -12.34
C ALA A 380 -41.48 -18.77 -11.52
N GLU A 381 -42.63 -19.18 -12.07
CA GLU A 381 -43.39 -20.30 -11.56
C GLU A 381 -42.49 -21.54 -11.61
N PHE A 382 -42.14 -22.07 -10.45
CA PHE A 382 -41.56 -23.40 -10.35
C PHE A 382 -42.71 -24.35 -10.05
N GLU A 383 -42.96 -25.29 -10.96
CA GLU A 383 -44.15 -26.14 -10.94
C GLU A 383 -44.24 -26.96 -9.65
N LEU A 384 -45.36 -26.83 -8.95
CA LEU A 384 -45.72 -27.75 -7.87
C LEU A 384 -46.32 -29.02 -8.51
N PRO A 385 -45.77 -30.22 -8.26
CA PRO A 385 -46.46 -31.46 -8.61
C PRO A 385 -47.68 -31.64 -7.70
N ASP A 386 -48.88 -31.49 -8.28
CA ASP A 386 -50.15 -31.60 -7.57
C ASP A 386 -50.60 -33.08 -7.43
N THR A 387 -51.64 -33.32 -6.62
CA THR A 387 -52.18 -34.61 -6.15
C THR A 387 -51.27 -35.35 -5.13
N GLY A 388 -51.68 -35.71 -3.92
CA GLY A 388 -52.87 -35.35 -3.15
C GLY A 388 -53.86 -36.50 -2.90
N THR A 389 -53.96 -36.99 -1.64
CA THR A 389 -55.21 -37.51 -1.04
C THR A 389 -55.09 -37.87 0.46
N SER A 390 -56.23 -37.78 1.16
CA SER A 390 -56.64 -38.60 2.32
C SER A 390 -55.83 -38.64 3.65
N ARG A 391 -56.24 -37.72 4.55
CA ARG A 391 -57.02 -37.99 5.79
C ARG A 391 -56.42 -38.78 6.98
N THR A 392 -56.85 -38.30 8.17
CA THR A 392 -57.03 -38.97 9.48
C THR A 392 -55.79 -39.48 10.23
N ALA A 393 -55.76 -39.54 11.58
CA ALA A 393 -56.38 -38.76 12.68
C ALA A 393 -56.00 -39.45 14.01
N SER A 394 -55.77 -38.69 15.10
CA SER A 394 -55.49 -39.20 16.47
C SER A 394 -54.22 -40.08 16.59
N VAL A 395 -53.64 -40.41 17.76
CA VAL A 395 -54.06 -40.34 19.18
C VAL A 395 -52.96 -39.64 20.02
N ALA A 396 -53.29 -39.17 21.22
CA ALA A 396 -52.36 -38.52 22.15
C ALA A 396 -51.99 -39.40 23.37
N ILE A 397 -50.72 -39.32 23.80
CA ILE A 397 -50.17 -39.54 25.16
C ILE A 397 -50.37 -40.94 25.79
N PRO A 398 -49.27 -41.56 26.25
CA PRO A 398 -49.15 -41.90 27.68
C PRO A 398 -47.96 -41.21 28.36
N ALA A 399 -47.96 -41.21 29.70
CA ALA A 399 -47.06 -40.41 30.52
C ALA A 399 -45.76 -41.13 30.95
N GLN A 400 -44.76 -40.30 31.31
CA GLN A 400 -43.70 -40.50 32.31
C GLN A 400 -43.19 -41.91 32.66
N THR A 401 -41.87 -42.07 32.57
CA THR A 401 -41.10 -42.62 33.71
C THR A 401 -39.79 -41.83 33.86
N ILE A 402 -39.34 -41.64 35.10
CA ILE A 402 -37.99 -41.14 35.41
C ILE A 402 -37.07 -42.36 35.55
N GLY A 403 -35.84 -42.26 35.04
CA GLY A 403 -34.80 -43.26 35.24
C GLY A 403 -33.44 -42.67 34.85
N ASP A 404 -32.46 -42.81 35.74
CA ASP A 404 -31.09 -42.35 35.51
C ASP A 404 -30.35 -43.28 34.54
N ASP A 405 -29.85 -42.73 33.44
CA ASP A 405 -28.55 -43.12 32.86
C ASP A 405 -28.15 -42.11 31.77
N GLN A 406 -26.97 -41.51 31.88
CA GLN A 406 -26.36 -40.71 30.80
C GLN A 406 -25.31 -41.51 30.05
N PRO A 407 -25.56 -41.90 28.78
CA PRO A 407 -24.47 -42.05 27.82
C PRO A 407 -24.03 -40.65 27.36
N ALA A 408 -22.74 -40.34 27.51
CA ALA A 408 -22.18 -39.05 27.08
C ALA A 408 -22.42 -38.80 25.57
N PRO A 409 -22.68 -37.55 25.15
CA PRO A 409 -22.93 -37.23 23.75
C PRO A 409 -21.71 -37.60 22.89
N SER A 410 -21.95 -38.41 21.86
CA SER A 410 -20.93 -38.98 20.99
C SER A 410 -20.11 -37.89 20.28
N ARG A 411 -18.77 -37.98 20.37
CA ARG A 411 -17.84 -37.15 19.59
C ARG A 411 -18.18 -37.21 18.10
N VAL A 412 -18.66 -36.10 17.54
CA VAL A 412 -18.78 -35.91 16.09
C VAL A 412 -17.37 -35.83 15.51
N SER A 413 -17.13 -36.56 14.42
CA SER A 413 -15.80 -36.67 13.79
C SER A 413 -15.47 -35.43 12.97
N VAL A 414 -14.86 -34.42 13.61
CA VAL A 414 -14.35 -33.23 12.92
C VAL A 414 -13.10 -33.58 12.10
N ILE A 415 -13.07 -33.21 10.82
CA ILE A 415 -11.88 -33.36 9.97
C ILE A 415 -11.04 -32.08 10.11
N ILE A 416 -10.35 -31.96 11.25
CA ILE A 416 -9.38 -30.88 11.50
C ILE A 416 -8.07 -31.21 10.78
N PRO A 417 -7.45 -30.27 10.03
CA PRO A 417 -6.07 -30.40 9.58
C PRO A 417 -5.09 -30.46 10.77
N SER A 418 -4.71 -31.68 11.16
CA SER A 418 -3.65 -32.01 12.12
C SER A 418 -3.74 -31.37 13.52
N SER A 419 -4.61 -31.94 14.36
CA SER A 419 -4.44 -31.87 15.82
C SER A 419 -3.08 -32.46 16.24
N GLY A 420 -2.23 -31.65 16.89
CA GLY A 420 -1.08 -32.12 17.70
C GLY A 420 0.16 -32.66 16.97
N ASN A 421 0.30 -32.53 15.65
CA ASN A 421 1.51 -32.95 14.91
C ASN A 421 1.85 -32.00 13.75
N LEU A 422 2.43 -30.84 14.06
CA LEU A 422 2.98 -29.91 13.07
C LEU A 422 4.11 -30.58 12.27
N LYS A 423 3.99 -30.66 10.93
CA LYS A 423 5.05 -31.25 10.09
C LYS A 423 6.24 -30.29 9.99
N ILE A 424 7.35 -30.63 10.62
CA ILE A 424 8.58 -29.83 10.60
C ILE A 424 9.26 -29.93 9.23
N VAL A 425 9.37 -28.81 8.52
CA VAL A 425 10.09 -28.66 7.24
C VAL A 425 11.57 -28.36 7.46
N SER A 426 11.90 -27.55 8.48
CA SER A 426 13.28 -27.22 8.83
C SER A 426 13.52 -27.27 10.33
N LYS A 427 14.59 -27.94 10.76
CA LYS A 427 15.06 -27.93 12.16
C LYS A 427 16.18 -26.92 12.41
N HIS A 428 16.53 -26.08 11.42
CA HIS A 428 17.69 -25.18 11.55
C HIS A 428 17.50 -24.17 12.69
N TYR A 429 16.45 -23.36 12.63
CA TYR A 429 16.12 -22.38 13.68
C TYR A 429 15.89 -23.04 15.06
N LEU A 430 15.10 -24.13 15.11
CA LEU A 430 14.87 -24.91 16.34
C LEU A 430 16.20 -25.33 17.01
N ASN A 431 17.13 -25.89 16.25
CA ASN A 431 18.43 -26.35 16.76
C ASN A 431 19.33 -25.20 17.24
N GLU A 432 19.19 -23.98 16.72
CA GLU A 432 19.94 -22.81 17.19
C GLU A 432 19.29 -22.18 18.42
N ALA A 433 17.97 -21.98 18.39
CA ALA A 433 17.20 -21.46 19.51
C ALA A 433 17.34 -22.35 20.75
N GLN A 434 17.27 -23.69 20.61
CA GLN A 434 17.48 -24.64 21.72
C GLN A 434 18.90 -24.58 22.30
N LYS A 435 19.96 -24.44 21.48
CA LYS A 435 21.34 -24.25 21.96
C LYS A 435 21.51 -22.95 22.74
N LEU A 436 20.74 -21.92 22.40
CA LEU A 436 20.78 -20.60 23.02
C LEU A 436 19.75 -20.41 24.14
N ALA A 437 18.83 -21.36 24.34
CA ALA A 437 17.75 -21.28 25.32
C ALA A 437 18.28 -21.17 26.77
N SER A 438 19.31 -21.94 27.10
CA SER A 438 19.97 -21.97 28.41
C SER A 438 21.05 -20.90 28.61
N ARG A 439 21.37 -20.10 27.58
CA ARG A 439 22.38 -19.05 27.68
C ARG A 439 21.86 -17.88 28.51
N LYS A 440 22.55 -17.60 29.61
CA LYS A 440 22.32 -16.45 30.51
C LYS A 440 23.51 -15.48 30.45
N VAL A 441 23.26 -14.22 30.83
CA VAL A 441 24.25 -13.16 31.01
C VAL A 441 23.94 -12.48 32.35
N LYS A 442 24.94 -12.29 33.22
CA LYS A 442 24.72 -11.75 34.59
C LYS A 442 24.27 -10.29 34.59
N GLN A 443 24.86 -9.48 33.71
CA GLN A 443 24.60 -8.05 33.58
C GLN A 443 24.94 -7.62 32.16
N ALA A 444 24.16 -6.69 31.61
CA ALA A 444 24.44 -6.03 30.34
C ALA A 444 23.89 -4.59 30.39
N LYS A 445 24.49 -3.67 29.64
CA LYS A 445 23.89 -2.36 29.37
C LYS A 445 22.87 -2.49 28.24
N PHE A 446 21.85 -1.62 28.22
CA PHE A 446 20.97 -1.50 27.06
C PHE A 446 21.78 -1.06 25.83
N VAL A 447 21.57 -1.73 24.70
CA VAL A 447 22.19 -1.39 23.42
C VAL A 447 21.08 -1.25 22.38
N PRO A 448 20.78 -0.03 21.92
CA PRO A 448 19.73 0.20 20.94
C PRO A 448 20.11 -0.40 19.57
N LEU A 449 19.09 -0.66 18.76
CA LEU A 449 19.23 -1.08 17.37
C LEU A 449 19.05 0.14 16.45
N GLU A 450 20.08 0.44 15.66
CA GLU A 450 20.17 1.62 14.78
C GLU A 450 19.02 1.76 13.75
N SER A 451 18.25 0.69 13.53
CA SER A 451 17.07 0.70 12.67
C SER A 451 15.94 -0.19 13.24
N PRO A 452 15.04 0.35 14.09
CA PRO A 452 14.02 -0.46 14.77
C PRO A 452 12.88 -0.98 13.87
N PHE A 453 12.88 -0.69 12.56
CA PHE A 453 11.77 -0.99 11.64
C PHE A 453 12.12 -1.71 10.33
N THR A 454 13.39 -1.92 9.98
CA THR A 454 13.77 -2.47 8.67
C THR A 454 13.70 -4.00 8.55
N SER A 455 13.47 -4.73 9.64
CA SER A 455 13.38 -6.20 9.60
C SER A 455 12.47 -6.79 10.70
N TYR A 456 11.39 -7.44 10.29
CA TYR A 456 10.60 -8.36 11.13
C TYR A 456 11.22 -9.78 11.18
N SER A 457 12.43 -9.95 10.65
CA SER A 457 13.12 -11.23 10.42
C SER A 457 14.54 -11.25 11.03
N HIS A 458 14.71 -10.59 12.18
CA HIS A 458 15.96 -10.64 12.93
C HIS A 458 16.32 -12.07 13.37
N ASP A 459 17.63 -12.32 13.46
CA ASP A 459 18.25 -13.60 13.82
C ASP A 459 19.33 -13.33 14.88
N TYR A 460 19.63 -14.33 15.71
CA TYR A 460 20.78 -14.31 16.62
C TYR A 460 22.11 -14.06 15.88
N GLN A 461 22.14 -14.36 14.59
CA GLN A 461 23.30 -14.13 13.71
C GLN A 461 23.49 -12.66 13.30
N PHE A 462 22.44 -11.83 13.31
CA PHE A 462 22.51 -10.40 12.94
C PHE A 462 22.81 -9.46 14.11
N LEU A 463 22.51 -9.87 15.35
CA LEU A 463 22.88 -9.11 16.54
C LEU A 463 24.39 -9.11 16.77
N ASN A 464 24.98 -7.95 17.07
CA ASN A 464 26.40 -7.82 17.40
C ASN A 464 26.74 -8.47 18.78
N GLN A 465 27.99 -8.37 19.25
CA GLN A 465 28.36 -9.00 20.53
C GLN A 465 27.60 -8.41 21.74
N GLU A 466 27.46 -7.10 21.81
CA GLU A 466 26.88 -6.38 22.94
C GLU A 466 25.35 -6.46 22.90
N GLN A 467 24.75 -6.30 21.72
CA GLN A 467 23.31 -6.51 21.48
C GLN A 467 22.86 -7.94 21.86
N ARG A 468 23.71 -8.95 21.64
CA ARG A 468 23.44 -10.32 22.15
C ARG A 468 23.58 -10.43 23.65
N GLN A 469 24.55 -9.75 24.27
CA GLN A 469 24.68 -9.72 25.73
C GLN A 469 23.45 -9.06 26.36
N TRP A 470 22.99 -7.93 25.81
CA TRP A 470 21.72 -7.30 26.18
C TRP A 470 20.55 -8.25 26.00
N TYR A 471 20.35 -8.81 24.80
CA TYR A 471 19.24 -9.73 24.53
C TYR A 471 19.16 -10.90 25.52
N PHE A 472 20.29 -11.57 25.80
CA PHE A 472 20.30 -12.70 26.74
C PHE A 472 20.13 -12.29 28.21
N TYR A 473 20.48 -11.05 28.58
CA TYR A 473 20.17 -10.49 29.90
C TYR A 473 18.68 -10.13 29.99
N TRP A 474 18.18 -9.28 29.09
CA TRP A 474 16.79 -8.85 28.99
C TRP A 474 15.81 -10.03 28.93
N ARG A 475 16.07 -11.03 28.09
CA ARG A 475 15.25 -12.24 27.98
C ARG A 475 15.18 -13.02 29.29
N ASP A 476 16.26 -13.08 30.06
CA ASP A 476 16.27 -13.79 31.34
C ASP A 476 15.52 -13.02 32.43
N GLN A 477 15.57 -11.68 32.39
CA GLN A 477 14.74 -10.81 33.24
C GLN A 477 13.25 -10.94 32.91
N VAL A 478 12.88 -10.92 31.63
CA VAL A 478 11.49 -11.15 31.18
C VAL A 478 11.00 -12.56 31.56
N ARG A 479 11.85 -13.59 31.51
CA ARG A 479 11.53 -14.94 32.02
C ARG A 479 11.33 -15.00 33.54
N GLN A 480 11.89 -14.04 34.29
CA GLN A 480 11.68 -13.83 35.73
C GLN A 480 10.53 -12.85 36.04
N GLY A 481 9.81 -12.35 35.03
CA GLY A 481 8.71 -11.38 35.19
C GLY A 481 9.14 -9.91 35.28
N GLN A 482 10.41 -9.59 35.02
CA GLN A 482 10.92 -8.21 35.02
C GLN A 482 10.98 -7.64 33.60
N TYR A 483 10.05 -6.74 33.28
CA TYR A 483 9.86 -6.15 31.95
C TYR A 483 10.63 -4.84 31.78
N LEU A 484 11.95 -4.94 31.60
CA LEU A 484 12.81 -3.77 31.32
C LEU A 484 12.47 -3.14 29.95
N ALA A 485 12.62 -1.83 29.82
CA ALA A 485 12.47 -1.14 28.53
C ALA A 485 13.43 -1.71 27.47
N THR A 486 12.97 -1.83 26.22
CA THR A 486 13.71 -2.47 25.12
C THR A 486 13.17 -2.03 23.75
N ASP A 487 13.91 -2.30 22.68
CA ASP A 487 13.44 -2.10 21.31
C ASP A 487 12.49 -3.21 20.82
N LEU A 488 11.56 -2.82 19.95
CA LEU A 488 10.60 -3.69 19.26
C LEU A 488 11.24 -4.96 18.66
N ALA A 489 12.42 -4.83 18.04
CA ALA A 489 13.08 -5.94 17.37
C ALA A 489 13.52 -7.05 18.35
N TYR A 490 13.90 -6.73 19.59
CA TYR A 490 14.22 -7.77 20.59
C TYR A 490 12.98 -8.59 21.00
N ILE A 491 11.81 -7.93 21.09
CA ILE A 491 10.50 -8.61 21.29
C ILE A 491 10.21 -9.55 20.12
N PHE A 492 10.50 -9.13 18.89
CA PHE A 492 10.34 -9.95 17.68
C PHE A 492 11.38 -11.07 17.50
N ILE A 493 12.47 -11.10 18.29
CA ILE A 493 13.38 -12.27 18.38
C ILE A 493 12.88 -13.26 19.43
N TYR A 494 12.36 -12.77 20.57
CA TYR A 494 11.93 -13.62 21.68
C TYR A 494 10.54 -14.23 21.51
N ALA A 495 9.56 -13.51 20.94
CA ALA A 495 8.23 -14.08 20.71
C ALA A 495 8.26 -15.34 19.81
N PRO A 496 9.11 -15.42 18.76
CA PRO A 496 9.36 -16.67 18.06
C PRO A 496 10.00 -17.80 18.89
N GLU A 497 10.79 -17.54 19.94
CA GLU A 497 11.22 -18.61 20.87
C GLU A 497 9.99 -19.25 21.53
N LEU A 498 9.06 -18.43 22.04
CA LEU A 498 7.84 -18.88 22.70
C LEU A 498 6.92 -19.66 21.73
N VAL A 499 6.73 -19.16 20.50
CA VAL A 499 5.93 -19.84 19.44
C VAL A 499 6.46 -21.25 19.10
N HIS A 500 7.75 -21.50 19.30
CA HIS A 500 8.41 -22.80 19.08
C HIS A 500 8.65 -23.60 20.37
N LEU A 501 8.01 -23.20 21.48
CA LEU A 501 8.14 -23.81 22.80
C LEU A 501 9.60 -23.86 23.33
N VAL A 502 10.38 -22.81 23.06
CA VAL A 502 11.80 -22.74 23.45
C VAL A 502 11.98 -22.01 24.79
N GLY A 503 12.30 -22.77 25.83
CA GLY A 503 12.52 -22.24 27.19
C GLY A 503 11.21 -21.89 27.90
N VAL A 504 10.22 -22.77 27.75
CA VAL A 504 8.89 -22.79 28.39
C VAL A 504 8.60 -24.21 28.85
N ASP A 505 7.69 -24.37 29.81
CA ASP A 505 7.34 -25.68 30.37
C ASP A 505 6.22 -26.41 29.59
N GLY A 506 5.50 -25.70 28.70
CA GLY A 506 4.48 -26.28 27.82
C GLY A 506 3.83 -25.24 26.88
N PRO A 507 2.84 -25.65 26.05
CA PRO A 507 2.08 -24.75 25.18
C PRO A 507 1.37 -23.63 25.94
N ASP A 508 0.76 -23.94 27.08
CA ASP A 508 0.02 -22.98 27.90
C ASP A 508 0.96 -21.98 28.58
N ASP A 509 2.15 -22.41 29.00
CA ASP A 509 3.21 -21.51 29.48
C ASP A 509 3.71 -20.58 28.36
N ALA A 510 3.84 -21.08 27.12
CA ALA A 510 4.12 -20.23 25.96
C ALA A 510 3.01 -19.21 25.69
N TYR A 511 1.74 -19.61 25.78
CA TYR A 511 0.60 -18.70 25.65
C TYR A 511 0.62 -17.62 26.75
N GLN A 512 0.78 -17.99 28.02
CA GLN A 512 0.80 -17.04 29.13
C GLN A 512 2.00 -16.08 29.04
N ARG A 513 3.19 -16.57 28.66
CA ARG A 513 4.36 -15.71 28.43
C ARG A 513 4.18 -14.78 27.24
N LEU A 514 3.54 -15.21 26.15
CA LEU A 514 3.18 -14.33 25.03
C LEU A 514 2.15 -13.28 25.43
N ARG A 515 1.11 -13.66 26.19
CA ARG A 515 0.09 -12.74 26.73
C ARG A 515 0.74 -11.69 27.63
N ALA A 516 1.61 -12.10 28.55
CA ALA A 516 2.32 -11.20 29.45
C ALA A 516 3.32 -10.29 28.70
N LEU A 517 4.00 -10.80 27.67
CA LEU A 517 4.88 -10.02 26.79
C LEU A 517 4.11 -8.93 26.03
N TRP A 518 2.90 -9.24 25.53
CA TRP A 518 2.02 -8.23 24.93
C TRP A 518 1.53 -7.22 25.98
N LEU A 519 0.98 -7.67 27.11
CA LEU A 519 0.39 -6.77 28.11
C LEU A 519 1.39 -5.80 28.75
N ASN A 520 2.66 -6.18 28.90
CA ASN A 520 3.68 -5.29 29.49
C ASN A 520 4.36 -4.34 28.48
N TYR A 521 4.27 -4.61 27.17
CA TYR A 521 4.90 -3.78 26.13
C TYR A 521 3.93 -3.10 25.16
N ARG A 522 2.62 -3.40 25.21
CA ARG A 522 1.60 -2.83 24.30
C ARG A 522 1.59 -1.30 24.27
N ASP A 523 1.78 -0.65 25.41
CA ASP A 523 1.69 0.81 25.49
C ASP A 523 3.00 1.50 25.07
N GLN A 524 4.15 0.83 25.27
CA GLN A 524 5.45 1.27 24.76
C GLN A 524 5.59 1.03 23.24
N HIS A 525 5.03 -0.08 22.75
CA HIS A 525 5.15 -0.56 21.38
C HIS A 525 3.80 -1.02 20.81
N PRO A 526 2.83 -0.11 20.51
CA PRO A 526 1.50 -0.49 20.02
C PRO A 526 1.50 -1.38 18.76
N LYS A 527 2.59 -1.33 17.98
CA LYS A 527 2.80 -2.17 16.79
C LYS A 527 2.94 -3.68 17.09
N ILE A 528 3.15 -4.11 18.34
CA ILE A 528 3.24 -5.56 18.67
C ILE A 528 1.87 -6.25 18.62
N GLU A 529 0.80 -5.55 18.97
CA GLU A 529 -0.53 -6.13 19.20
C GLU A 529 -1.05 -7.01 18.05
N PRO A 530 -1.11 -6.55 16.78
CA PRO A 530 -1.66 -7.36 15.70
C PRO A 530 -0.80 -8.59 15.37
N TYR A 531 0.48 -8.62 15.77
CA TYR A 531 1.36 -9.77 15.57
C TYR A 531 1.26 -10.75 16.74
N LEU A 532 1.44 -10.29 17.98
CA LEU A 532 1.43 -11.16 19.15
C LEU A 532 0.07 -11.84 19.35
N LEU A 533 -1.05 -11.12 19.18
CA LEU A 533 -2.39 -11.73 19.25
C LEU A 533 -2.62 -12.72 18.11
N SER A 534 -2.16 -12.42 16.89
CA SER A 534 -2.21 -13.40 15.79
C SER A 534 -1.39 -14.66 16.09
N TRP A 535 -0.21 -14.52 16.68
CA TRP A 535 0.66 -15.65 16.99
C TRP A 535 0.19 -16.46 18.20
N MET A 536 -0.44 -15.82 19.19
CA MET A 536 -1.16 -16.49 20.28
C MET A 536 -2.32 -17.32 19.74
N LEU A 537 -3.13 -16.77 18.81
CA LEU A 537 -4.21 -17.50 18.15
C LEU A 537 -3.70 -18.67 17.29
N SER A 538 -2.60 -18.49 16.55
CA SER A 538 -1.94 -19.58 15.82
C SER A 538 -1.44 -20.66 16.77
N LEU A 539 -0.76 -20.29 17.87
CA LEU A 539 -0.19 -21.20 18.87
C LEU A 539 -1.27 -22.03 19.57
N VAL A 540 -2.32 -21.38 20.07
CA VAL A 540 -3.47 -22.06 20.70
C VAL A 540 -4.08 -23.11 19.75
N THR A 541 -4.29 -22.71 18.49
CA THR A 541 -4.87 -23.60 17.46
C THR A 541 -3.91 -24.73 17.03
N ALA A 542 -2.60 -24.50 17.09
CA ALA A 542 -1.57 -25.43 16.63
C ALA A 542 -1.25 -26.54 17.65
N TYR A 543 -1.28 -26.20 18.95
CA TYR A 543 -0.83 -27.07 20.03
C TYR A 543 -1.97 -27.56 20.95
N ASP A 544 -3.22 -27.15 20.71
CA ASP A 544 -4.41 -27.60 21.47
C ASP A 544 -4.33 -27.22 22.97
N CYS A 545 -4.13 -25.93 23.24
CA CYS A 545 -3.99 -25.35 24.58
C CYS A 545 -5.33 -25.33 25.37
N GLU A 546 -5.27 -25.20 26.70
CA GLU A 546 -6.46 -25.15 27.57
C GLU A 546 -7.37 -23.94 27.29
N VAL A 547 -6.77 -22.81 26.90
CA VAL A 547 -7.47 -21.58 26.49
C VAL A 547 -7.76 -21.67 25.00
N SER A 548 -9.02 -21.56 24.57
CA SER A 548 -9.37 -21.67 23.14
C SER A 548 -9.18 -20.35 22.38
N SER A 549 -9.06 -20.44 21.05
CA SER A 549 -8.95 -19.26 20.17
C SER A 549 -10.16 -18.33 20.24
N ARG A 550 -11.32 -18.81 20.73
CA ARG A 550 -12.48 -17.97 21.05
C ARG A 550 -12.24 -17.16 22.30
N ASP A 551 -11.74 -17.78 23.37
CA ASP A 551 -11.51 -17.11 24.65
C ASP A 551 -10.47 -16.00 24.51
N VAL A 552 -9.40 -16.24 23.73
CA VAL A 552 -8.40 -15.21 23.38
C VAL A 552 -9.04 -13.98 22.74
N LEU A 553 -9.92 -14.17 21.74
CA LEU A 553 -10.62 -13.08 21.05
C LEU A 553 -11.62 -12.35 21.95
N LEU A 554 -12.19 -13.02 22.95
CA LEU A 554 -13.16 -12.45 23.90
C LEU A 554 -12.49 -11.82 25.15
N THR A 555 -11.17 -11.86 25.29
CA THR A 555 -10.49 -11.15 26.38
C THR A 555 -10.70 -9.63 26.29
N PRO A 556 -11.03 -8.93 27.39
CA PRO A 556 -11.28 -7.49 27.37
C PRO A 556 -10.12 -6.66 26.81
N GLU A 557 -8.88 -7.08 27.09
CA GLU A 557 -7.68 -6.35 26.65
C GLU A 557 -7.46 -6.44 25.13
N ALA A 558 -8.04 -7.44 24.46
CA ALA A 558 -7.94 -7.67 23.02
C ALA A 558 -9.10 -7.06 22.21
N PHE A 559 -10.07 -6.40 22.87
CA PHE A 559 -11.30 -5.89 22.25
C PHE A 559 -11.06 -5.13 20.93
N ASN A 560 -10.10 -4.18 20.91
CA ASN A 560 -9.81 -3.38 19.71
C ASN A 560 -9.31 -4.22 18.53
N PHE A 561 -8.42 -5.19 18.79
CA PHE A 561 -7.95 -6.14 17.78
C PHE A 561 -9.09 -7.03 17.27
N THR A 562 -9.90 -7.58 18.16
CA THR A 562 -11.06 -8.43 17.80
C THR A 562 -12.11 -7.66 16.99
N VAL A 563 -12.43 -6.40 17.34
CA VAL A 563 -13.31 -5.51 16.56
C VAL A 563 -12.75 -5.22 15.16
N SER A 564 -11.44 -5.31 14.97
CA SER A 564 -10.78 -5.11 13.68
C SER A 564 -10.73 -6.38 12.82
N ILE A 565 -10.39 -7.53 13.41
CA ILE A 565 -10.04 -8.75 12.67
C ILE A 565 -11.12 -9.85 12.71
N ALA A 566 -11.95 -9.86 13.76
CA ALA A 566 -12.92 -10.92 14.06
C ALA A 566 -14.28 -10.39 14.60
N PRO A 567 -14.84 -9.29 14.05
CA PRO A 567 -16.02 -8.64 14.65
C PRO A 567 -17.24 -9.56 14.74
N ASP A 568 -17.42 -10.49 13.79
CA ASP A 568 -18.56 -11.43 13.79
C ASP A 568 -18.52 -12.42 14.97
N VAL A 569 -17.32 -12.80 15.46
CA VAL A 569 -17.18 -13.67 16.64
C VAL A 569 -17.61 -12.93 17.90
N LEU A 570 -17.19 -11.68 18.03
CA LEU A 570 -17.55 -10.82 19.17
C LEU A 570 -19.03 -10.39 19.13
N PHE A 571 -19.56 -10.09 17.94
CA PHE A 571 -20.98 -9.78 17.76
C PHE A 571 -21.86 -11.00 18.06
N ALA A 572 -21.45 -12.22 17.68
CA ALA A 572 -22.14 -13.45 18.05
C ALA A 572 -22.19 -13.66 19.58
N HIS A 573 -21.13 -13.28 20.31
CA HIS A 573 -21.12 -13.32 21.77
C HIS A 573 -22.20 -12.40 22.37
N TYR A 574 -22.30 -11.14 21.94
CA TYR A 574 -23.38 -10.23 22.38
C TYR A 574 -24.78 -10.64 21.91
N VAL A 575 -24.91 -11.32 20.77
CA VAL A 575 -26.20 -11.88 20.28
C VAL A 575 -26.65 -13.10 21.09
N GLY A 576 -25.73 -13.88 21.66
CA GLY A 576 -26.01 -15.00 22.55
C GLY A 576 -26.10 -14.63 24.05
N GLY A 577 -25.50 -13.51 24.44
CA GLY A 577 -25.52 -12.94 25.79
C GLY A 577 -26.47 -11.75 25.93
N ASP A 578 -26.07 -10.70 26.65
CA ASP A 578 -26.84 -9.45 26.71
C ASP A 578 -26.46 -8.52 25.54
N PHE A 579 -27.35 -8.44 24.56
CA PHE A 579 -27.19 -7.55 23.40
C PHE A 579 -27.17 -6.06 23.79
N ARG A 580 -27.67 -5.68 24.98
CA ARG A 580 -27.75 -4.28 25.42
C ARG A 580 -26.40 -3.70 25.82
N GLU A 581 -25.44 -4.54 26.18
CA GLU A 581 -24.07 -4.16 26.50
C GLU A 581 -23.19 -3.96 25.25
N LEU A 582 -23.73 -4.20 24.04
CA LEU A 582 -23.02 -4.09 22.77
C LEU A 582 -22.34 -2.71 22.58
N PRO A 583 -20.99 -2.63 22.55
CA PRO A 583 -20.30 -1.35 22.43
C PRO A 583 -20.50 -0.69 21.06
N ILE A 584 -20.65 0.64 21.03
CA ILE A 584 -20.81 1.41 19.78
C ILE A 584 -19.70 1.13 18.73
N PRO A 585 -18.39 1.03 19.08
CA PRO A 585 -17.34 0.70 18.11
C PRO A 585 -17.51 -0.64 17.39
N LEU A 586 -18.20 -1.59 18.02
CA LEU A 586 -18.56 -2.87 17.39
C LEU A 586 -19.85 -2.72 16.56
N LEU A 587 -20.87 -2.02 17.07
CA LEU A 587 -22.11 -1.74 16.34
C LEU A 587 -21.85 -1.02 15.01
N GLU A 588 -20.87 -0.10 14.95
CA GLU A 588 -20.48 0.57 13.70
C GLU A 588 -20.06 -0.40 12.59
N LYS A 589 -19.49 -1.57 12.92
CA LYS A 589 -19.17 -2.60 11.91
C LYS A 589 -20.43 -3.15 11.21
N TYR A 590 -21.61 -2.97 11.81
CA TYR A 590 -22.90 -3.50 11.36
C TYR A 590 -23.84 -2.44 10.79
N VAL A 591 -23.40 -1.19 10.61
CA VAL A 591 -24.21 -0.11 10.00
C VAL A 591 -23.44 0.69 8.94
N ASP A 592 -24.14 1.20 7.93
CA ASP A 592 -23.64 2.17 6.94
C ASP A 592 -23.69 3.61 7.55
N TYR A 593 -23.16 3.78 8.76
CA TYR A 593 -23.21 5.04 9.52
C TYR A 593 -22.17 5.11 10.65
N ALA A 594 -21.34 6.15 10.66
CA ALA A 594 -20.46 6.47 11.77
C ALA A 594 -21.27 7.22 12.86
N ILE A 595 -21.57 6.50 13.94
CA ILE A 595 -22.27 6.96 15.14
C ILE A 595 -21.33 7.88 15.94
N GLN A 596 -20.07 7.49 16.13
CA GLN A 596 -19.07 8.25 16.90
C GLN A 596 -18.62 9.54 16.18
N ARG A 597 -18.88 9.65 14.87
CA ARG A 597 -18.72 10.89 14.09
C ARG A 597 -20.03 11.69 13.94
N SER A 598 -21.09 11.31 14.66
CA SER A 598 -22.33 12.07 14.67
C SER A 598 -22.16 13.36 15.45
N SER A 599 -22.72 14.47 14.95
CA SER A 599 -22.79 15.72 15.71
C SER A 599 -23.62 15.63 17.00
N PHE A 600 -24.37 14.54 17.19
CA PHE A 600 -25.10 14.23 18.42
C PHE A 600 -24.30 13.32 19.38
N TYR A 601 -23.15 12.77 18.95
CA TYR A 601 -22.26 11.99 19.82
C TYR A 601 -21.30 12.94 20.55
N THR A 602 -21.82 13.64 21.56
CA THR A 602 -21.04 14.48 22.48
C THR A 602 -20.96 13.82 23.86
N SER A 603 -20.03 14.25 24.70
CA SER A 603 -19.82 13.69 26.06
C SER A 603 -21.06 13.78 26.97
N GLU A 604 -22.02 14.67 26.66
CA GLU A 604 -23.34 14.76 27.30
C GLU A 604 -24.31 13.64 26.86
N HIS A 605 -24.20 13.20 25.60
CA HIS A 605 -25.13 12.27 24.94
C HIS A 605 -24.57 10.86 24.75
N GLU A 606 -23.25 10.66 24.85
CA GLU A 606 -22.57 9.37 24.62
C GLU A 606 -23.18 8.23 25.44
N ALA A 607 -23.33 8.40 26.76
CA ALA A 607 -23.93 7.39 27.63
C ALA A 607 -25.38 7.03 27.24
N LEU A 608 -26.15 8.03 26.79
CA LEU A 608 -27.52 7.84 26.30
C LEU A 608 -27.54 7.09 24.95
N VAL A 609 -26.62 7.39 24.03
CA VAL A 609 -26.48 6.71 22.74
C VAL A 609 -26.04 5.25 22.94
N GLN A 610 -25.05 5.01 23.81
CA GLN A 610 -24.54 3.68 24.15
C GLN A 610 -25.60 2.81 24.87
N GLN A 611 -26.54 3.38 25.61
CA GLN A 611 -27.66 2.61 26.19
C GLN A 611 -28.81 2.37 25.19
N VAL A 612 -29.24 3.40 24.46
CA VAL A 612 -30.51 3.34 23.71
C VAL A 612 -30.36 2.74 22.31
N LEU A 613 -29.19 2.84 21.64
CA LEU A 613 -29.00 2.20 20.33
C LEU A 613 -29.01 0.66 20.39
N PRO A 614 -28.29 -0.01 21.33
CA PRO A 614 -28.41 -1.46 21.47
C PRO A 614 -29.82 -1.91 21.87
N ALA A 615 -30.43 -1.20 22.83
CA ALA A 615 -31.79 -1.51 23.30
C ALA A 615 -32.86 -1.38 22.20
N SER A 616 -32.72 -0.44 21.26
CA SER A 616 -33.68 -0.28 20.17
C SER A 616 -33.59 -1.37 19.11
N ILE A 617 -32.42 -2.00 18.95
CA ILE A 617 -32.22 -3.19 18.11
C ILE A 617 -32.74 -4.45 18.85
N ASP A 618 -32.47 -4.58 20.16
CA ASP A 618 -32.95 -5.69 21.00
C ASP A 618 -34.49 -5.80 21.01
N ILE A 619 -35.22 -4.70 21.26
CA ILE A 619 -36.69 -4.72 21.25
C ILE A 619 -37.24 -5.14 19.87
N VAL A 620 -36.56 -4.79 18.78
CA VAL A 620 -36.93 -5.21 17.42
C VAL A 620 -36.63 -6.69 17.17
N ASN A 621 -35.48 -7.20 17.65
CA ASN A 621 -35.14 -8.62 17.61
C ASN A 621 -36.16 -9.46 18.40
N THR A 622 -36.45 -9.08 19.64
CA THR A 622 -37.44 -9.72 20.52
C THR A 622 -38.84 -9.72 19.91
N TYR A 623 -39.26 -8.62 19.27
CA TYR A 623 -40.55 -8.57 18.57
C TYR A 623 -40.62 -9.51 17.36
N GLN A 624 -39.55 -9.61 16.56
CA GLN A 624 -39.51 -10.54 15.41
C GLN A 624 -39.49 -12.01 15.84
N ALA A 625 -38.79 -12.33 16.94
CA ALA A 625 -38.80 -13.66 17.55
C ALA A 625 -40.21 -14.08 17.97
N ASN A 626 -40.91 -13.22 18.73
CA ASN A 626 -42.24 -13.52 19.26
C ASN A 626 -43.32 -13.59 18.17
N ASN A 627 -43.27 -12.73 17.14
CA ASN A 627 -44.30 -12.65 16.11
C ASN A 627 -44.06 -13.59 14.91
N GLY A 628 -43.68 -14.84 15.20
CA GLY A 628 -43.65 -15.95 14.24
C GLY A 628 -42.63 -15.83 13.09
N ASN A 629 -41.78 -14.80 13.09
CA ASN A 629 -40.71 -14.67 12.10
C ASN A 629 -39.43 -15.39 12.56
N GLY A 630 -39.22 -15.53 13.86
CA GLY A 630 -37.96 -15.98 14.45
C GLY A 630 -36.97 -14.81 14.64
N PRO A 631 -35.91 -15.00 15.45
CA PRO A 631 -34.98 -13.92 15.80
C PRO A 631 -34.32 -13.28 14.57
N LEU A 632 -34.05 -11.98 14.65
CA LEU A 632 -33.46 -11.15 13.59
C LEU A 632 -32.13 -11.74 13.08
N PHE A 633 -31.37 -12.35 13.99
CA PHE A 633 -30.04 -12.89 13.75
C PHE A 633 -30.04 -14.37 13.31
N ASN A 634 -31.10 -15.14 13.58
CA ASN A 634 -31.15 -16.59 13.30
C ASN A 634 -31.54 -16.93 11.84
N ARG A 635 -31.98 -15.95 11.04
CA ARG A 635 -32.53 -16.17 9.68
C ARG A 635 -31.46 -16.38 8.59
N GLN A 636 -30.28 -16.90 8.93
CA GLN A 636 -29.09 -16.80 8.08
C GLN A 636 -28.28 -18.10 8.04
N THR A 637 -28.52 -18.93 7.02
CA THR A 637 -27.50 -19.85 6.52
C THR A 637 -26.44 -19.04 5.77
N SER A 638 -25.20 -19.06 6.21
CA SER A 638 -24.08 -18.34 5.57
C SER A 638 -22.79 -19.14 5.71
N ALA A 639 -21.78 -18.81 4.91
CA ALA A 639 -20.47 -19.44 4.98
C ALA A 639 -19.82 -19.24 6.37
N PRO A 640 -18.97 -20.17 6.83
CA PRO A 640 -18.26 -20.04 8.11
C PRO A 640 -17.41 -18.77 8.12
N VAL A 641 -17.26 -18.16 9.31
CA VAL A 641 -16.38 -17.00 9.48
C VAL A 641 -14.92 -17.47 9.41
N ILE A 642 -14.17 -16.92 8.45
CA ILE A 642 -12.75 -17.18 8.26
C ILE A 642 -11.98 -15.92 8.66
N ILE A 643 -11.01 -16.06 9.55
CA ILE A 643 -10.15 -14.97 10.04
C ILE A 643 -8.72 -15.25 9.61
N GLU A 644 -8.08 -14.31 8.90
CA GLU A 644 -6.67 -14.42 8.48
C GLU A 644 -5.73 -13.82 9.52
N LEU A 645 -4.72 -14.58 9.95
CA LEU A 645 -3.78 -14.19 11.00
C LEU A 645 -2.50 -13.58 10.42
N LYS A 646 -1.82 -12.70 11.18
CA LYS A 646 -0.48 -12.22 10.81
C LYS A 646 0.53 -13.36 10.88
N ARG A 647 1.25 -13.57 9.78
CA ARG A 647 2.23 -14.65 9.60
C ARG A 647 3.37 -14.55 10.63
N CYS A 648 3.88 -15.68 11.09
CA CYS A 648 5.09 -15.75 11.90
C CYS A 648 6.20 -16.36 11.05
N TRP A 649 7.04 -15.53 10.43
CA TRP A 649 8.03 -15.97 9.43
C TRP A 649 8.92 -17.15 9.89
N ARG A 650 9.24 -17.25 11.20
CA ARG A 650 9.97 -18.40 11.76
C ARG A 650 9.14 -19.68 11.82
N ALA A 651 7.85 -19.58 12.13
CA ALA A 651 6.94 -20.72 12.13
C ALA A 651 6.70 -21.20 10.69
N ASP A 652 6.47 -20.28 9.75
CA ASP A 652 6.35 -20.56 8.32
C ASP A 652 7.61 -21.22 7.70
N GLN A 653 8.81 -20.94 8.23
CA GLN A 653 10.05 -21.63 7.87
C GLN A 653 10.21 -23.02 8.52
N THR A 654 9.61 -23.21 9.70
CA THR A 654 9.81 -24.39 10.54
C THR A 654 8.76 -25.46 10.28
N TYR A 655 7.50 -25.08 10.07
CA TYR A 655 6.33 -25.95 9.98
C TYR A 655 5.57 -25.77 8.67
N LEU A 656 5.11 -26.87 8.06
CA LEU A 656 4.32 -26.84 6.82
C LEU A 656 2.87 -26.38 7.08
N ASP A 657 2.28 -26.83 8.18
CA ASP A 657 0.84 -26.73 8.46
C ASP A 657 0.53 -25.69 9.56
N TRP A 658 1.33 -24.63 9.66
CA TRP A 658 1.16 -23.62 10.71
C TRP A 658 -0.20 -22.87 10.54
N PRO A 659 -1.04 -22.72 11.59
CA PRO A 659 -2.38 -22.14 11.44
C PRO A 659 -2.37 -20.63 11.11
N MET A 660 -2.55 -20.31 9.83
CA MET A 660 -2.65 -18.93 9.31
C MET A 660 -4.08 -18.45 9.09
N ARG A 661 -5.07 -19.33 9.26
CA ARG A 661 -6.50 -19.01 9.20
C ARG A 661 -7.24 -19.73 10.33
N LEU A 662 -8.16 -19.03 10.99
CA LEU A 662 -9.15 -19.62 11.90
C LEU A 662 -10.47 -19.81 11.16
N TYR A 663 -11.21 -20.83 11.57
CA TYR A 663 -12.52 -21.18 11.01
C TYR A 663 -13.54 -21.29 12.16
N PHE A 664 -14.61 -20.50 12.09
CA PHE A 664 -15.71 -20.55 13.04
C PHE A 664 -16.99 -20.93 12.29
N GLU A 665 -17.35 -22.22 12.36
CA GLU A 665 -18.52 -22.78 11.68
C GLU A 665 -19.85 -22.48 12.39
N ASP A 666 -19.79 -22.20 13.69
CA ASP A 666 -20.93 -21.86 14.55
C ASP A 666 -21.22 -20.35 14.60
N VAL A 667 -20.40 -19.52 13.95
CA VAL A 667 -20.54 -18.06 13.89
C VAL A 667 -21.06 -17.63 12.51
N PRO A 668 -22.27 -17.06 12.40
CA PRO A 668 -22.75 -16.50 11.14
C PRO A 668 -21.96 -15.26 10.72
N ALA A 669 -21.67 -15.12 9.42
CA ALA A 669 -20.96 -13.99 8.84
C ALA A 669 -21.82 -12.71 8.74
N TYR A 670 -22.30 -12.19 9.89
CA TYR A 670 -23.19 -11.04 9.99
C TYR A 670 -22.65 -9.80 9.22
N SER A 671 -21.34 -9.58 9.23
CA SER A 671 -20.66 -8.45 8.59
C SER A 671 -20.81 -8.43 7.06
N GLN A 672 -21.09 -9.58 6.45
CA GLN A 672 -21.31 -9.72 5.00
C GLN A 672 -22.76 -9.45 4.60
N ASN A 673 -23.72 -9.53 5.54
CA ASN A 673 -25.14 -9.42 5.22
C ASN A 673 -25.60 -7.97 5.00
N GLN A 674 -25.59 -7.56 3.73
CA GLN A 674 -26.04 -6.22 3.30
C GLN A 674 -27.53 -5.93 3.58
N LYS A 675 -28.39 -6.94 3.75
CA LYS A 675 -29.80 -6.73 4.12
C LYS A 675 -29.91 -6.37 5.60
N LEU A 676 -29.21 -7.12 6.47
CA LEU A 676 -29.13 -6.84 7.90
C LEU A 676 -28.47 -5.47 8.16
N ARG A 677 -27.29 -5.19 7.57
CA ARG A 677 -26.59 -3.89 7.75
C ARG A 677 -27.49 -2.70 7.44
N ARG A 678 -28.26 -2.74 6.34
CA ARG A 678 -29.19 -1.65 5.98
C ARG A 678 -30.36 -1.51 6.94
N TYR A 679 -30.92 -2.63 7.43
CA TYR A 679 -32.02 -2.61 8.40
C TYR A 679 -31.56 -2.04 9.75
N LEU A 680 -30.41 -2.49 10.27
CA LEU A 680 -29.77 -1.94 11.48
C LEU A 680 -29.45 -0.44 11.31
N THR A 681 -28.93 -0.04 10.14
CA THR A 681 -28.68 1.39 9.83
C THR A 681 -29.98 2.22 9.87
N GLY A 682 -31.09 1.64 9.41
CA GLY A 682 -32.41 2.25 9.50
C GLY A 682 -32.87 2.45 10.94
N ILE A 683 -32.72 1.41 11.79
CA ILE A 683 -33.02 1.45 13.22
C ILE A 683 -32.18 2.52 13.93
N VAL A 684 -30.85 2.49 13.76
CA VAL A 684 -29.93 3.44 14.39
C VAL A 684 -30.26 4.89 14.02
N LYS A 685 -30.36 5.20 12.71
CA LYS A 685 -30.69 6.57 12.26
C LYS A 685 -32.08 7.04 12.68
N TYR A 686 -33.05 6.13 12.89
CA TYR A 686 -34.36 6.48 13.41
C TYR A 686 -34.35 6.73 14.92
N THR A 687 -33.64 5.88 15.66
CA THR A 687 -33.46 5.99 17.11
C THR A 687 -32.72 7.29 17.46
N GLU A 688 -31.60 7.59 16.80
CA GLU A 688 -30.87 8.85 17.04
C GLU A 688 -31.70 10.07 16.64
N ASN A 689 -32.46 10.03 15.54
CA ASN A 689 -33.40 11.11 15.20
C ASN A 689 -34.44 11.38 16.29
N LYS A 690 -34.84 10.34 17.04
CA LYS A 690 -35.79 10.47 18.16
C LYS A 690 -35.13 11.02 19.42
N LEU A 691 -33.90 10.63 19.72
CA LEU A 691 -33.10 11.24 20.78
C LEU A 691 -32.80 12.72 20.48
N ARG A 692 -32.45 13.05 19.23
CA ARG A 692 -32.33 14.44 18.75
C ARG A 692 -33.63 15.23 18.91
N GLU A 693 -34.79 14.61 18.62
CA GLU A 693 -36.11 15.23 18.78
C GLU A 693 -36.46 15.48 20.26
N GLU A 694 -36.13 14.54 21.16
CA GLU A 694 -36.29 14.69 22.62
C GLU A 694 -35.37 15.79 23.20
N LYS A 695 -34.09 15.79 22.83
CA LYS A 695 -33.08 16.76 23.30
C LYS A 695 -33.08 18.08 22.51
N ASN A 696 -34.08 18.32 21.65
CA ASN A 696 -34.22 19.52 20.81
C ASN A 696 -33.01 19.84 19.91
N PHE A 697 -32.22 18.82 19.56
CA PHE A 697 -31.01 18.93 18.76
C PHE A 697 -31.31 19.19 17.27
N ARG A 698 -30.46 19.99 16.61
CA ARG A 698 -30.69 20.44 15.22
C ARG A 698 -30.11 19.48 14.18
N GLY A 699 -30.81 19.39 13.03
CA GLY A 699 -30.45 18.51 11.92
C GLY A 699 -30.96 17.07 12.11
N ARG A 700 -31.61 16.52 11.09
CA ARG A 700 -32.21 15.17 11.10
C ARG A 700 -31.54 14.27 10.06
N LEU A 701 -31.27 13.02 10.44
CA LEU A 701 -30.66 12.00 9.58
C LEU A 701 -31.68 11.44 8.59
N GLN A 702 -31.27 11.13 7.36
CA GLN A 702 -32.16 10.48 6.40
C GLN A 702 -32.36 8.99 6.74
N VAL A 703 -33.61 8.60 7.03
CA VAL A 703 -34.00 7.21 7.30
C VAL A 703 -34.69 6.63 6.07
N LEU A 704 -34.16 5.52 5.56
CA LEU A 704 -34.68 4.79 4.39
C LEU A 704 -35.13 3.39 4.80
N GLY A 705 -36.14 2.83 4.12
CA GLY A 705 -36.54 1.42 4.21
C GLY A 705 -37.20 0.94 5.50
N LEU A 706 -37.12 1.68 6.61
CA LEU A 706 -37.67 1.24 7.91
C LEU A 706 -39.21 1.24 7.91
N ASP A 707 -39.84 0.13 8.27
CA ASP A 707 -41.29 -0.05 8.25
C ASP A 707 -42.01 0.69 9.41
N ARG A 708 -43.36 0.69 9.41
CA ARG A 708 -44.17 1.38 10.42
C ARG A 708 -44.18 0.70 11.79
N VAL A 709 -44.10 -0.64 11.84
CA VAL A 709 -44.17 -1.40 13.09
C VAL A 709 -42.88 -1.20 13.88
N THR A 710 -41.73 -1.33 13.22
CA THR A 710 -40.41 -1.07 13.81
C THR A 710 -40.29 0.34 14.37
N ARG A 711 -40.75 1.37 13.64
CA ARG A 711 -40.82 2.75 14.16
C ARG A 711 -41.66 2.84 15.44
N THR A 712 -42.87 2.25 15.42
CA THR A 712 -43.80 2.24 16.56
C THR A 712 -43.28 1.43 17.77
N LEU A 713 -42.26 0.58 17.59
CA LEU A 713 -41.54 -0.07 18.71
C LEU A 713 -40.48 0.87 19.30
N ILE A 714 -39.69 1.53 18.44
CA ILE A 714 -38.66 2.49 18.86
C ILE A 714 -39.30 3.72 19.53
N ASP A 715 -40.39 4.25 18.98
CA ASP A 715 -41.18 5.33 19.59
C ASP A 715 -41.68 4.94 21.00
N ARG A 716 -42.11 3.67 21.19
CA ARG A 716 -42.55 3.18 22.50
C ARG A 716 -41.41 2.96 23.49
N LEU A 717 -40.24 2.50 23.03
CA LEU A 717 -39.04 2.39 23.88
C LEU A 717 -38.69 3.77 24.46
N ILE A 718 -38.56 4.77 23.59
CA ILE A 718 -38.14 6.13 23.99
C ILE A 718 -39.22 6.81 24.84
N ALA A 719 -40.51 6.66 24.49
CA ALA A 719 -41.60 7.19 25.31
C ALA A 719 -41.73 6.52 26.69
N HIS A 720 -41.31 5.26 26.85
CA HIS A 720 -41.32 4.57 28.15
C HIS A 720 -40.08 4.91 28.99
N ASN A 721 -38.92 5.08 28.34
CA ASN A 721 -37.64 5.36 29.02
C ASN A 721 -37.39 6.86 29.28
N GLY A 722 -38.24 7.77 28.78
CA GLY A 722 -38.11 9.23 28.95
C GLY A 722 -38.17 9.78 30.40
N HIS A 723 -38.31 8.91 31.41
CA HIS A 723 -38.15 9.24 32.83
C HIS A 723 -36.97 8.51 33.51
N VAL A 724 -36.28 7.62 32.79
CA VAL A 724 -35.15 6.81 33.28
C VAL A 724 -33.81 7.33 32.75
N ILE A 725 -33.83 8.21 31.73
CA ILE A 725 -32.64 8.96 31.26
C ILE A 725 -32.29 10.08 32.27
N SER A 726 -31.87 9.68 33.47
CA SER A 726 -30.91 10.42 34.28
C SER A 726 -29.55 9.72 34.14
N PRO A 727 -28.41 10.45 34.16
CA PRO A 727 -27.13 9.77 34.24
C PRO A 727 -27.09 8.87 35.48
N PRO A 728 -26.49 7.67 35.41
CA PRO A 728 -26.31 6.85 36.60
C PRO A 728 -25.52 7.67 37.64
N PRO A 729 -25.81 7.54 38.94
CA PRO A 729 -25.02 8.20 39.97
C PRO A 729 -23.57 7.77 39.79
N ALA A 730 -22.66 8.74 39.70
CA ALA A 730 -21.27 8.50 39.37
C ALA A 730 -20.71 7.38 40.27
N VAL A 731 -20.21 6.31 39.65
CA VAL A 731 -19.54 5.22 40.37
C VAL A 731 -18.49 5.87 41.26
N PRO A 732 -18.51 5.64 42.59
CA PRO A 732 -17.63 6.36 43.49
C PRO A 732 -16.19 6.09 43.08
N LYS A 733 -15.52 7.16 42.62
CA LYS A 733 -14.14 7.11 42.14
C LYS A 733 -13.29 6.58 43.29
N ILE A 734 -12.88 5.31 43.21
CA ILE A 734 -11.94 4.73 44.17
C ILE A 734 -10.58 5.33 43.84
N GLU A 735 -10.33 6.52 44.38
CA GLU A 735 -9.00 7.10 44.47
C GLU A 735 -8.20 6.23 45.43
N ILE A 736 -7.52 5.23 44.85
CA ILE A 736 -6.45 4.52 45.52
C ILE A 736 -5.39 5.57 45.82
N ASP A 737 -5.20 5.87 47.10
CA ASP A 737 -4.22 6.83 47.58
C ASP A 737 -2.80 6.29 47.34
N LEU A 738 -2.25 6.62 46.17
CA LEU A 738 -0.92 6.22 45.74
C LEU A 738 0.20 6.73 46.65
N SER A 739 -0.07 7.71 47.53
CA SER A 739 0.92 8.19 48.50
C SER A 739 1.37 7.12 49.50
N GLN A 740 0.61 6.03 49.67
CA GLN A 740 1.06 4.86 50.43
C GLN A 740 1.97 3.94 49.61
N VAL A 741 1.79 3.85 48.29
CA VAL A 741 2.62 3.03 47.40
C VAL A 741 4.02 3.63 47.28
N ASP A 742 4.13 4.95 47.14
CA ASP A 742 5.44 5.60 47.05
C ASP A 742 6.17 5.66 48.40
N ARG A 743 5.45 5.66 49.53
CA ARG A 743 6.06 5.40 50.85
C ARG A 743 6.61 3.99 50.95
N LEU A 744 5.83 2.97 50.58
CA LEU A 744 6.28 1.57 50.60
C LEU A 744 7.47 1.33 49.64
N ARG A 745 7.57 2.10 48.54
CA ARG A 745 8.78 2.12 47.70
C ARG A 745 9.97 2.74 48.43
N ALA A 746 9.82 3.95 48.99
CA ALA A 746 10.89 4.63 49.70
C ALA A 746 11.40 3.84 50.92
N GLU A 747 10.49 3.28 51.72
CA GLU A 747 10.80 2.41 52.87
C GLU A 747 11.51 1.11 52.40
N SER A 748 11.12 0.56 51.24
CA SER A 748 11.79 -0.61 50.67
C SER A 748 13.17 -0.28 50.10
N GLU A 749 13.38 0.89 49.48
CA GLU A 749 14.68 1.36 48.98
C GLU A 749 15.63 1.73 50.14
N GLU A 750 15.12 2.31 51.22
CA GLU A 750 15.88 2.58 52.45
C GLU A 750 16.38 1.27 53.09
N VAL A 751 15.51 0.25 53.20
CA VAL A 751 15.91 -1.10 53.66
C VAL A 751 16.92 -1.76 52.69
N LEU A 752 16.79 -1.54 51.38
CA LEU A 752 17.75 -2.03 50.39
C LEU A 752 19.12 -1.34 50.52
N SER A 753 19.15 -0.07 50.95
CA SER A 753 20.40 0.65 51.25
C SER A 753 21.07 0.15 52.52
N MET A 754 20.31 -0.19 53.57
CA MET A 754 20.85 -0.73 54.82
C MET A 754 21.38 -2.18 54.73
N LEU A 755 21.05 -2.91 53.66
CA LEU A 755 21.43 -4.31 53.47
C LEU A 755 22.66 -4.51 52.56
N GLN A 756 23.27 -3.44 52.04
CA GLN A 756 24.52 -3.53 51.30
C GLN A 756 25.72 -3.53 52.26
N ILE A 757 26.24 -4.72 52.54
CA ILE A 757 27.51 -4.90 53.26
C ILE A 757 28.66 -4.53 52.31
N GLU A 758 29.59 -3.73 52.80
CA GLU A 758 30.79 -3.30 52.08
C GLU A 758 31.70 -4.51 51.77
N GLU A 759 32.18 -4.64 50.53
CA GLU A 759 33.19 -5.64 50.14
C GLU A 759 34.39 -4.89 49.52
N GLU A 760 35.58 -5.02 50.13
CA GLU A 760 36.73 -4.16 49.86
C GLU A 760 37.35 -4.39 48.46
N ALA A 761 37.56 -3.30 47.72
CA ALA A 761 38.21 -3.36 46.41
C ALA A 761 39.75 -3.42 46.54
N ILE A 762 40.36 -4.49 46.05
CA ILE A 762 41.81 -4.56 45.84
C ILE A 762 42.16 -3.78 44.56
N ILE A 763 43.01 -2.77 44.72
CA ILE A 763 43.51 -1.90 43.64
C ILE A 763 44.67 -2.59 42.91
N ASP A 764 44.71 -2.47 41.58
CA ASP A 764 45.95 -2.54 40.80
C ASP A 764 45.98 -1.38 39.79
N ASP A 765 47.05 -0.59 39.82
CA ASP A 765 47.15 0.69 39.12
C ASP A 765 47.91 0.55 37.79
N SER A 766 47.24 0.72 36.65
CA SER A 766 47.79 1.48 35.50
C SER A 766 46.87 1.53 34.28
N ILE A 767 46.35 2.72 33.96
CA ILE A 767 46.40 3.40 32.65
C ILE A 767 45.72 4.79 32.79
N PRO A 768 46.20 5.88 32.15
CA PRO A 768 45.84 7.24 32.59
C PRO A 768 44.50 7.76 32.05
N THR A 769 43.78 8.51 32.89
CA THR A 769 42.65 9.36 32.51
C THR A 769 43.08 10.65 31.81
N PRO A 770 42.42 11.05 30.71
CA PRO A 770 42.25 12.46 30.35
C PRO A 770 41.11 13.07 31.17
N GLU A 771 41.33 14.24 31.80
CA GLU A 771 40.27 14.99 32.49
C GLU A 771 39.38 15.79 31.51
N PRO A 772 38.15 16.15 31.92
CA PRO A 772 37.15 16.74 31.03
C PRO A 772 37.22 18.28 30.95
N MET A 773 36.69 18.84 29.86
CA MET A 773 36.12 20.19 29.83
C MET A 773 34.72 20.13 29.21
N ALA A 774 33.83 21.03 29.63
CA ALA A 774 32.39 20.91 29.41
C ALA A 774 31.75 22.23 28.97
N GLU A 775 30.68 22.11 28.18
CA GLU A 775 29.62 23.12 27.96
C GLU A 775 28.31 22.33 27.76
N LEU A 776 27.41 22.30 28.75
CA LEU A 776 26.34 23.28 28.99
C LEU A 776 25.20 23.25 27.94
N VAL A 777 24.40 22.18 27.98
CA VAL A 777 23.02 22.20 27.44
C VAL A 777 22.07 22.66 28.53
N ASN A 778 21.52 23.86 28.38
CA ASN A 778 20.60 24.51 29.33
C ASN A 778 19.15 24.07 29.09
N ILE A 779 18.67 23.07 29.84
CA ILE A 779 17.25 22.66 29.81
C ILE A 779 16.45 23.59 30.73
N GLN A 780 15.57 24.41 30.14
CA GLN A 780 14.58 25.19 30.89
C GLN A 780 13.19 24.57 30.73
N PRO A 781 12.34 24.59 31.79
CA PRO A 781 11.10 23.85 31.81
C PRO A 781 10.01 24.54 30.98
N VAL A 782 9.34 23.77 30.10
CA VAL A 782 8.06 24.17 29.52
C VAL A 782 6.97 23.82 30.55
N ALA A 783 6.20 24.82 30.98
CA ALA A 783 5.19 24.66 32.01
C ALA A 783 3.88 24.05 31.46
N GLU A 784 3.17 23.30 32.31
CA GLU A 784 1.79 22.89 32.04
C GLU A 784 0.86 24.11 32.00
N ALA A 785 0.09 24.26 30.92
CA ALA A 785 -0.96 25.26 30.83
C ALA A 785 -2.13 24.80 29.95
N ALA A 786 -3.27 24.52 30.60
CA ALA A 786 -4.63 24.50 30.07
C ALA A 786 -4.93 23.75 28.75
N ILE A 787 -5.64 22.63 28.87
CA ILE A 787 -6.52 22.13 27.80
C ILE A 787 -7.59 23.20 27.51
N MET A 788 -7.84 23.49 26.24
CA MET A 788 -9.07 24.15 25.80
C MET A 788 -9.60 23.44 24.55
N GLU A 789 -10.72 22.73 24.70
CA GLU A 789 -11.38 22.06 23.58
C GLU A 789 -11.99 23.09 22.63
N THR A 790 -11.53 23.11 21.38
CA THR A 790 -12.24 23.77 20.28
C THR A 790 -12.43 22.79 19.14
N GLY A 791 -13.66 22.28 18.99
CA GLY A 791 -14.07 21.52 17.80
C GLY A 791 -14.04 22.43 16.57
N GLY A 792 -12.91 22.43 15.87
CA GLY A 792 -12.69 23.20 14.64
C GLY A 792 -12.91 22.36 13.39
N VAL A 793 -13.18 23.04 12.28
CA VAL A 793 -12.86 22.51 10.95
C VAL A 793 -11.34 22.32 10.88
N GLU A 794 -10.86 21.28 10.19
CA GLU A 794 -9.45 21.17 9.78
C GLU A 794 -9.10 22.37 8.90
N THR A 795 -8.59 23.46 9.50
CA THR A 795 -8.13 24.63 8.76
C THR A 795 -6.76 24.35 8.16
N GLU A 796 -6.50 24.94 6.98
CA GLU A 796 -5.25 24.79 6.25
C GLU A 796 -4.04 25.08 7.18
N ASP A 797 -4.15 26.09 8.05
CA ASP A 797 -3.15 26.45 9.07
C ASP A 797 -2.67 25.28 9.95
N VAL A 798 -3.56 24.36 10.32
CA VAL A 798 -3.21 23.20 11.18
C VAL A 798 -2.39 22.18 10.39
N MET A 799 -2.77 21.93 9.14
CA MET A 799 -2.10 21.01 8.23
C MET A 799 -0.70 21.54 7.88
N TRP A 800 -0.56 22.84 7.62
CA TRP A 800 0.73 23.50 7.41
C TRP A 800 1.60 23.49 8.67
N ALA A 801 1.02 23.68 9.87
CA ALA A 801 1.73 23.57 11.13
C ALA A 801 2.16 22.13 11.47
N GLU A 802 1.51 21.11 10.91
CA GLU A 802 1.89 19.70 11.01
C GLU A 802 3.01 19.35 10.01
N PHE A 803 2.87 19.79 8.75
CA PHE A 803 3.90 19.64 7.73
C PHE A 803 5.21 20.32 8.16
N ALA A 804 5.13 21.52 8.75
CA ALA A 804 6.28 22.22 9.34
C ALA A 804 7.00 21.41 10.45
N ARG A 805 6.27 20.60 11.23
CA ARG A 805 6.81 19.71 12.27
C ARG A 805 7.38 18.40 11.73
N ALA A 806 7.00 17.99 10.51
CA ALA A 806 7.46 16.77 9.87
C ALA A 806 8.74 16.96 9.03
N LEU A 807 9.00 18.19 8.56
CA LEU A 807 10.20 18.55 7.79
C LEU A 807 11.48 18.52 8.65
N LYS A 808 12.56 17.99 8.09
CA LYS A 808 13.91 18.05 8.65
C LYS A 808 14.63 19.33 8.22
N SER A 809 15.66 19.75 8.95
CA SER A 809 16.45 20.97 8.65
C SER A 809 16.88 21.08 7.18
N TYR A 810 17.50 20.04 6.62
CA TYR A 810 17.94 20.01 5.23
C TYR A 810 16.79 20.13 4.20
N GLN A 811 15.57 19.75 4.58
CA GLN A 811 14.38 19.92 3.73
C GLN A 811 13.82 21.36 3.82
N VAL A 812 13.92 22.01 4.98
CA VAL A 812 13.61 23.43 5.13
C VAL A 812 14.63 24.30 4.38
N GLU A 813 15.91 23.93 4.39
CA GLU A 813 16.95 24.55 3.55
C GLU A 813 16.66 24.40 2.05
N THR A 814 16.18 23.24 1.60
CA THR A 814 15.71 23.02 0.22
C THR A 814 14.55 23.94 -0.16
N LEU A 815 13.51 24.03 0.69
CA LEU A 815 12.39 24.93 0.46
C LEU A 815 12.82 26.42 0.48
N ALA A 816 13.78 26.79 1.32
CA ALA A 816 14.36 28.13 1.34
C ALA A 816 15.11 28.45 0.05
N ALA A 817 15.90 27.52 -0.50
CA ALA A 817 16.60 27.71 -1.76
C ALA A 817 15.64 27.93 -2.96
N ILE A 818 14.49 27.26 -2.95
CA ILE A 818 13.44 27.43 -3.97
C ILE A 818 12.80 28.83 -3.90
N ILE A 819 12.53 29.34 -2.69
CA ILE A 819 11.90 30.68 -2.50
C ILE A 819 12.90 31.83 -2.63
N ASP A 820 14.12 31.70 -2.13
CA ASP A 820 15.18 32.72 -2.27
C ASP A 820 15.72 32.80 -3.73
N GLY A 821 15.24 31.94 -4.64
CA GLY A 821 15.36 32.05 -6.11
C GLY A 821 16.78 31.97 -6.68
N SER A 822 17.77 31.66 -5.84
CA SER A 822 19.19 31.85 -6.11
C SER A 822 19.87 30.54 -6.49
N ASP A 823 19.75 30.18 -7.78
CA ASP A 823 20.22 28.90 -8.36
C ASP A 823 19.78 27.66 -7.54
N PRO A 824 18.46 27.36 -7.50
CA PRO A 824 17.95 26.30 -6.63
C PRO A 824 18.38 24.90 -7.09
N GLU A 825 18.67 24.69 -8.38
CA GLU A 825 19.19 23.43 -8.91
C GLU A 825 20.54 23.10 -8.25
N ALA A 826 21.48 24.05 -8.24
CA ALA A 826 22.79 23.88 -7.62
C ALA A 826 22.70 23.76 -6.09
N ALA A 827 21.82 24.53 -5.45
CA ALA A 827 21.60 24.48 -4.01
C ALA A 827 21.05 23.11 -3.55
N ILE A 828 20.02 22.59 -4.23
CA ILE A 828 19.44 21.26 -3.94
C ILE A 828 20.45 20.15 -4.23
N HIS A 829 21.25 20.27 -5.30
CA HIS A 829 22.37 19.35 -5.55
C HIS A 829 23.39 19.33 -4.41
N HIS A 830 23.75 20.49 -3.86
CA HIS A 830 24.68 20.58 -2.74
C HIS A 830 24.09 19.97 -1.45
N ILE A 831 22.86 20.33 -1.10
CA ILE A 831 22.16 19.83 0.10
C ILE A 831 21.97 18.31 0.01
N ALA A 832 21.49 17.78 -1.11
CA ALA A 832 21.31 16.34 -1.32
C ALA A 832 22.64 15.58 -1.21
N THR A 833 23.71 16.10 -1.85
CA THR A 833 25.06 15.51 -1.78
C THR A 833 25.58 15.46 -0.35
N ALA A 834 25.35 16.51 0.46
CA ALA A 834 25.77 16.56 1.85
C ALA A 834 25.04 15.53 2.75
N GLN A 835 23.82 15.12 2.37
CA GLN A 835 23.03 14.09 3.06
C GLN A 835 23.17 12.69 2.42
N PHE A 836 24.04 12.51 1.42
CA PHE A 836 24.17 11.31 0.59
C PHE A 836 22.87 10.87 -0.13
N LEU A 837 21.95 11.81 -0.37
CA LEU A 837 20.69 11.63 -1.09
C LEU A 837 20.82 12.06 -2.57
N MET A 838 19.85 11.68 -3.40
CA MET A 838 19.66 12.31 -4.71
C MET A 838 18.88 13.62 -4.59
N PRO A 839 19.11 14.61 -5.48
CA PRO A 839 18.24 15.78 -5.62
C PRO A 839 16.78 15.40 -5.88
N THR A 840 16.55 14.37 -6.71
CA THR A 840 15.21 13.80 -6.95
C THR A 840 14.63 13.25 -5.66
N MET A 841 15.35 12.37 -4.95
CA MET A 841 14.87 11.78 -3.69
C MET A 841 14.61 12.83 -2.60
N LEU A 842 15.41 13.89 -2.53
CA LEU A 842 15.20 15.00 -1.59
C LEU A 842 13.89 15.75 -1.89
N VAL A 843 13.57 15.94 -3.17
CA VAL A 843 12.30 16.53 -3.62
C VAL A 843 11.14 15.54 -3.47
N ASP A 844 11.34 14.25 -3.75
CA ASP A 844 10.36 13.18 -3.59
C ASP A 844 9.99 12.98 -2.11
N ASP A 845 10.95 12.96 -1.18
CA ASP A 845 10.75 12.92 0.28
C ASP A 845 9.86 14.10 0.74
N ILE A 846 10.10 15.31 0.22
CA ILE A 846 9.30 16.51 0.55
C ILE A 846 7.89 16.42 -0.06
N ASN A 847 7.77 15.93 -1.29
CA ASN A 847 6.50 15.72 -1.98
C ASN A 847 5.67 14.55 -1.43
N GLU A 848 6.29 13.55 -0.81
CA GLU A 848 5.60 12.46 -0.11
C GLU A 848 5.06 12.95 1.24
N LEU A 849 5.88 13.67 2.03
CA LEU A 849 5.42 14.35 3.26
C LEU A 849 4.29 15.36 2.97
N ALA A 850 4.38 16.11 1.89
CA ALA A 850 3.32 17.04 1.48
C ALA A 850 2.04 16.29 1.05
N ARG A 851 2.16 15.20 0.29
CA ARG A 851 1.02 14.40 -0.16
C ARG A 851 0.29 13.72 1.00
N ASP A 852 1.03 13.27 2.01
CA ASP A 852 0.46 12.59 3.18
C ASP A 852 -0.16 13.55 4.21
N ILE A 853 0.37 14.78 4.34
CA ILE A 853 -0.09 15.76 5.35
C ILE A 853 -0.99 16.86 4.75
N LEU A 854 -0.62 17.44 3.60
CA LEU A 854 -1.36 18.50 2.92
C LEU A 854 -2.33 17.98 1.84
N GLY A 855 -2.12 16.76 1.36
CA GLY A 855 -2.93 16.12 0.31
C GLY A 855 -2.51 16.43 -1.13
N ASP A 856 -1.46 17.23 -1.34
CA ASP A 856 -0.96 17.66 -2.65
C ASP A 856 0.58 17.65 -2.71
N ILE A 857 1.15 17.78 -3.90
CA ILE A 857 2.59 17.96 -4.12
C ILE A 857 2.98 19.45 -4.07
N LEU A 858 4.16 19.76 -3.53
CA LEU A 858 4.64 21.14 -3.41
C LEU A 858 5.65 21.54 -4.47
N ILE A 859 6.49 20.62 -4.97
CA ILE A 859 7.61 20.91 -5.87
C ILE A 859 7.39 20.17 -7.21
N GLU A 860 7.45 20.88 -8.34
CA GLU A 860 7.15 20.28 -9.66
C GLU A 860 8.15 19.19 -10.07
N SER A 861 9.45 19.42 -9.86
CA SER A 861 10.52 18.47 -10.18
C SER A 861 11.83 18.85 -9.48
N ALA A 862 12.85 17.99 -9.52
CA ALA A 862 14.20 18.35 -9.07
C ALA A 862 15.08 18.96 -10.18
N ASP A 863 14.65 18.88 -11.45
CA ASP A 863 15.38 19.39 -12.62
C ASP A 863 14.98 20.86 -12.93
N GLU A 864 13.68 21.19 -12.80
CA GLU A 864 13.19 22.57 -12.65
C GLU A 864 12.50 22.71 -11.27
N PRO A 865 13.27 22.96 -10.19
CA PRO A 865 12.75 23.10 -8.84
C PRO A 865 11.98 24.42 -8.64
N ARG A 866 10.65 24.33 -8.75
CA ARG A 866 9.67 25.39 -8.45
C ARG A 866 8.52 24.84 -7.62
N LEU A 867 7.78 25.74 -6.97
CA LEU A 867 6.51 25.39 -6.33
C LEU A 867 5.43 25.11 -7.38
N VAL A 868 4.57 24.13 -7.10
CA VAL A 868 3.48 23.68 -8.01
C VAL A 868 2.38 24.74 -8.18
N ASP A 869 2.17 25.60 -7.18
CA ASP A 869 1.30 26.77 -7.26
C ASP A 869 1.93 27.93 -6.46
N ASP A 870 1.86 29.16 -6.99
CA ASP A 870 2.29 30.38 -6.32
C ASP A 870 1.54 30.62 -4.98
N TYR A 871 0.33 30.07 -4.85
CA TYR A 871 -0.46 30.06 -3.61
C TYR A 871 0.29 29.43 -2.42
N TYR A 872 1.19 28.48 -2.65
CA TYR A 872 1.97 27.83 -1.59
C TYR A 872 3.17 28.67 -1.11
N ALA A 873 3.64 29.64 -1.89
CA ALA A 873 4.80 30.47 -1.56
C ALA A 873 4.70 31.20 -0.20
N PRO A 874 3.60 31.90 0.18
CA PRO A 874 3.49 32.54 1.49
C PRO A 874 3.48 31.54 2.67
N MET A 875 2.85 30.37 2.51
CA MET A 875 2.79 29.33 3.54
C MET A 875 4.17 28.71 3.78
N VAL A 876 4.89 28.35 2.70
CA VAL A 876 6.27 27.85 2.79
C VAL A 876 7.22 28.93 3.33
N SER A 877 7.03 30.21 2.97
CA SER A 877 7.79 31.34 3.56
C SER A 877 7.60 31.45 5.08
N GLN A 878 6.38 31.21 5.57
CA GLN A 878 6.11 31.18 7.01
C GLN A 878 6.87 30.04 7.71
N ILE A 879 6.93 28.84 7.12
CA ILE A 879 7.73 27.72 7.64
C ILE A 879 9.22 28.08 7.69
N ILE A 880 9.78 28.66 6.63
CA ILE A 880 11.19 29.09 6.59
C ILE A 880 11.48 30.14 7.68
N SER A 881 10.54 31.06 7.96
CA SER A 881 10.71 32.06 9.02
C SER A 881 10.75 31.46 10.43
N GLN A 882 10.00 30.37 10.66
CA GLN A 882 9.98 29.64 11.92
C GLN A 882 11.23 28.74 12.06
N GLY A 883 11.63 28.05 10.99
CA GLY A 883 12.84 27.22 10.95
C GLY A 883 14.15 28.00 11.07
N ARG A 884 14.20 29.28 10.68
CA ARG A 884 15.34 30.18 10.92
C ARG A 884 15.41 30.73 12.37
N SER A 885 14.54 30.27 13.27
CA SER A 885 14.43 30.72 14.67
C SER A 885 14.66 29.60 15.71
N GLN A 886 15.12 28.42 15.28
CA GLN A 886 15.54 27.29 16.11
C GLN A 886 17.03 26.98 15.87
#